data_AF-A0A4V5ZYI6-F1
#
_entry.id   AF-A0A4V5ZYI6-F1
#
_cell.length_a   1.000
_cell.length_b   1.000
_cell.length_c   1.000
_cell.angle_alpha   90.00
_cell.angle_beta   90.00
_cell.angle_gamma   90.00
#
_symmetry.space_group_name_H-M   'P 1'
#
loop_
_entity.id
_entity.type
_entity.pdbx_description
1 polymer ?
#
loop_
_entity_poly.entity_id
_entity_poly.type
_entity_poly.pdbx_seq_one_letter_code
_entity_poly.pdbx_strand_id
1 'polypeptide(L)'
;MALIPNSLILLLLSTLLIIIPTHQRQHPLDSLTPAEFSKVRAVVHSSYPIPSHTTAFHYVGLEDPDKLTVLSWLNDPTAKTPPRQAFVIARINQTTHEIIVDLTVNKIVSDKLYDGYGYPLLTFEEQIAADALPLKYAPFLESIRKRGLKIEEVVCGSFAVGWYGEERRKKRIARVMCYCLDGTVNAYMRPVEGVTVTVDLEETKIIAFKDRLTVPIPKGDGTDYRGSKQSPPFLAQLKGITMIQPDGPSFTIDGHRIRWANWDFHLSFDSRAGPIISLASIFDLQKQKFRQVLYKGFVSELFVPYMDLTEEWYYRIFLDAGEYGYGLCAVPLEPFRDCPENAVFMDAYSAGQNGMPVNKPDVFCIFEKYAGDITWRHTETLIPGKEIREVRPEVTLVVRMVSTVGNYDYINDWEFKQSGSIKVTVGLTGLLEVRGSVYTRNDQIKEEVYGTLLAENTVGAHHDHFLTYHLDLDVDGDANSFVKSNLQMTRVADQMSPRKSYWRVVSETAKTESDARIRLGAEQGDLLVVNPNKRTDLGNSIGYRLIPGSVTHPVLSDDDYSQIRGAFTKYNVWVTPYNKSEKWAGGLYADQSRGDDTLARWSLRNRGIENKDIVLWYTLGFHHVPYQEDFPVMPTISSGFELRPANFFESNPVLKVKPPPTVNWSNCSRNTTLFIRSAKWDFHSSFDARAGLVISLGYDYINDWEFKQSGSIEVTAGLPGLLETRGSMYTHKSPRKSCWRVVSEKAKTEPGARIKLGVERADLLVVNPNKRTDMGSFVGYLSIPGSFAGPLLSDDDYSQTRGAVTEDYLWITPYNKIEKWPDILLIKAGEMLPWQDGV
;
A
#
# COMPACT_ATOMS: atom_id res chain seq x y z
N MET A 1 28.64 31.84 33.12
CA MET A 1 29.89 31.15 32.72
C MET A 1 30.51 30.54 33.97
N ALA A 2 30.48 29.21 34.07
CA ALA A 2 31.31 28.44 35.00
C ALA A 2 31.76 27.20 34.22
N LEU A 3 33.08 27.09 34.00
CA LEU A 3 33.73 26.06 33.20
C LEU A 3 33.78 24.75 33.99
N ILE A 4 33.24 23.67 33.41
CA ILE A 4 33.48 22.31 33.89
C ILE A 4 34.74 21.80 33.19
N PRO A 5 35.70 21.14 33.88
CA PRO A 5 36.97 20.73 33.29
C PRO A 5 36.78 19.55 32.33
N ASN A 6 37.44 19.60 31.17
CA ASN A 6 37.44 18.56 30.13
C ASN A 6 37.83 17.15 30.64
N SER A 7 38.43 17.06 31.82
CA SER A 7 38.87 15.81 32.45
C SER A 7 37.70 14.90 32.87
N LEU A 8 36.52 15.45 33.18
CA LEU A 8 35.36 14.65 33.59
C LEU A 8 34.65 13.97 32.41
N ILE A 9 34.73 14.58 31.22
CA ILE A 9 34.15 14.04 29.97
C ILE A 9 34.95 12.82 29.51
N LEU A 10 36.28 12.84 29.65
CA LEU A 10 37.11 11.67 29.33
C LEU A 10 36.90 10.49 30.29
N LEU A 11 36.66 10.75 31.59
CA LEU A 11 36.40 9.68 32.54
C LEU A 11 35.03 9.02 32.31
N LEU A 12 33.99 9.80 31.98
CA LEU A 12 32.66 9.30 31.62
C LEU A 12 32.63 8.54 30.28
N LEU A 13 33.55 8.86 29.35
CA LEU A 13 33.75 8.10 28.11
C LEU A 13 34.57 6.81 28.32
N SER A 14 35.41 6.74 29.36
CA SER A 14 36.25 5.56 29.65
C SER A 14 35.51 4.43 30.39
N THR A 15 34.29 4.68 30.89
CA THR A 15 33.39 3.65 31.45
C THR A 15 32.29 3.23 30.49
N LEU A 16 32.39 3.55 29.18
CA LEU A 16 31.64 2.78 28.20
C LEU A 16 32.13 1.34 28.34
N LEU A 17 31.23 0.48 28.80
CA LEU A 17 31.38 -0.95 28.76
C LEU A 17 32.11 -1.33 27.48
N ILE A 18 33.11 -2.20 27.63
CA ILE A 18 33.52 -3.09 26.54
C ILE A 18 32.25 -3.86 26.18
N ILE A 19 31.42 -3.27 25.31
CA ILE A 19 30.45 -3.98 24.51
C ILE A 19 31.36 -4.76 23.58
N ILE A 20 31.80 -5.93 24.04
CA ILE A 20 32.20 -6.98 23.13
C ILE A 20 31.07 -7.01 22.11
N PRO A 21 31.31 -6.73 20.82
CA PRO A 21 30.29 -6.95 19.83
C PRO A 21 29.97 -8.43 19.98
N THR A 22 28.84 -8.74 20.61
CA THR A 22 28.28 -10.09 20.51
C THR A 22 28.21 -10.29 19.01
N HIS A 23 29.02 -11.20 18.48
CA HIS A 23 28.95 -11.59 17.08
C HIS A 23 27.50 -12.00 16.85
N GLN A 24 26.67 -11.05 16.40
CA GLN A 24 25.30 -11.29 16.03
C GLN A 24 25.42 -12.30 14.91
N ARG A 25 24.89 -13.49 15.16
CA ARG A 25 24.85 -14.55 14.16
C ARG A 25 24.06 -13.98 13.00
N GLN A 26 24.74 -13.64 11.90
CA GLN A 26 24.10 -13.12 10.70
C GLN A 26 22.97 -14.08 10.32
N HIS A 27 21.77 -13.54 10.14
CA HIS A 27 20.62 -14.35 9.84
C HIS A 27 20.78 -14.89 8.40
N PRO A 28 20.45 -16.18 8.12
CA PRO A 28 20.71 -16.77 6.80
C PRO A 28 20.00 -16.04 5.65
N LEU A 29 18.89 -15.37 5.96
CA LEU A 29 18.08 -14.59 5.01
C LEU A 29 18.45 -13.11 4.94
N ASP A 30 19.45 -12.63 5.70
CA ASP A 30 19.90 -11.23 5.58
C ASP A 30 20.28 -10.90 4.14
N SER A 31 20.00 -9.68 3.68
CA SER A 31 20.49 -9.21 2.38
C SER A 31 22.02 -9.25 2.32
N LEU A 32 22.57 -9.31 1.11
CA LEU A 32 24.02 -9.23 0.94
C LEU A 32 24.55 -7.89 1.46
N THR A 33 25.61 -7.96 2.27
CA THR A 33 26.29 -6.78 2.81
C THR A 33 27.20 -6.14 1.75
N PRO A 34 27.64 -4.88 1.93
CA PRO A 34 28.57 -4.22 1.00
C PRO A 34 29.89 -5.00 0.80
N ALA A 35 30.38 -5.63 1.88
CA ALA A 35 31.56 -6.48 1.84
C ALA A 35 31.32 -7.76 1.03
N GLU A 36 30.12 -8.35 1.11
CA GLU A 36 29.74 -9.52 0.32
C GLU A 36 29.60 -9.17 -1.17
N PHE A 37 28.98 -8.05 -1.54
CA PHE A 37 28.97 -7.57 -2.94
C PHE A 37 30.39 -7.40 -3.49
N SER A 38 31.28 -6.78 -2.71
CA SER A 38 32.69 -6.59 -3.10
C SER A 38 33.40 -7.93 -3.31
N LYS A 39 33.12 -8.94 -2.48
CA LYS A 39 33.64 -10.30 -2.64
C LYS A 39 33.07 -11.00 -3.87
N VAL A 40 31.76 -10.91 -4.12
CA VAL A 40 31.12 -11.46 -5.34
C VAL A 40 31.83 -10.92 -6.58
N ARG A 41 31.98 -9.59 -6.65
CA ARG A 41 32.68 -8.92 -7.75
C ARG A 41 34.11 -9.43 -7.91
N ALA A 42 34.87 -9.53 -6.82
CA ALA A 42 36.25 -10.00 -6.86
C ALA A 42 36.36 -11.45 -7.37
N VAL A 43 35.47 -12.33 -6.92
CA VAL A 43 35.44 -13.74 -7.35
C VAL A 43 35.08 -13.85 -8.83
N VAL A 44 34.04 -13.15 -9.29
CA VAL A 44 33.63 -13.17 -10.70
C VAL A 44 34.72 -12.62 -11.60
N HIS A 45 35.36 -11.50 -11.26
CA HIS A 45 36.46 -10.95 -12.06
C HIS A 45 37.75 -11.77 -11.98
N SER A 46 37.93 -12.62 -10.97
CA SER A 46 39.06 -13.56 -10.93
C SER A 46 38.87 -14.67 -11.98
N SER A 47 37.64 -15.15 -12.17
CA SER A 47 37.30 -16.12 -13.22
C SER A 47 37.19 -15.49 -14.61
N TYR A 48 36.76 -14.22 -14.68
CA TYR A 48 36.59 -13.45 -15.90
C TYR A 48 37.38 -12.13 -15.85
N PRO A 49 38.71 -12.16 -16.06
CA PRO A 49 39.55 -10.98 -15.92
C PRO A 49 39.26 -9.93 -16.99
N ILE A 50 39.19 -8.67 -16.56
CA ILE A 50 39.16 -7.47 -17.42
C ILE A 50 40.59 -7.14 -17.87
N PRO A 51 40.84 -6.70 -19.13
CA PRO A 51 39.87 -6.40 -20.18
C PRO A 51 39.53 -7.60 -21.08
N SER A 52 40.09 -8.78 -20.81
CA SER A 52 39.89 -9.99 -21.64
C SER A 52 38.42 -10.43 -21.75
N HIS A 53 37.61 -10.05 -20.76
CA HIS A 53 36.16 -10.23 -20.76
C HIS A 53 35.47 -8.89 -20.51
N THR A 54 34.43 -8.60 -21.28
CA THR A 54 33.47 -7.56 -20.92
C THR A 54 32.45 -8.17 -19.97
N THR A 55 32.26 -7.57 -18.80
CA THR A 55 31.37 -8.08 -17.76
C THR A 55 30.47 -6.97 -17.25
N ALA A 56 29.16 -7.19 -17.29
CA ALA A 56 28.14 -6.35 -16.68
C ALA A 56 27.27 -7.19 -15.73
N PHE A 57 27.11 -6.74 -14.49
CA PHE A 57 26.25 -7.36 -13.50
C PHE A 57 24.85 -6.76 -13.64
N HIS A 58 23.86 -7.61 -13.94
CA HIS A 58 22.47 -7.19 -14.03
C HIS A 58 21.69 -7.53 -12.76
N TYR A 59 22.04 -8.63 -12.09
CA TYR A 59 21.46 -8.96 -10.79
C TYR A 59 22.52 -9.56 -9.90
N VAL A 60 22.54 -9.15 -8.64
CA VAL A 60 23.30 -9.79 -7.57
C VAL A 60 22.43 -9.79 -6.33
N GLY A 61 22.02 -10.97 -5.90
CA GLY A 61 21.16 -11.15 -4.73
C GLY A 61 21.56 -12.38 -3.93
N LEU A 62 20.92 -12.56 -2.78
CA LEU A 62 21.08 -13.76 -1.97
C LEU A 62 20.59 -14.97 -2.77
N GLU A 63 21.42 -16.00 -2.90
CA GLU A 63 20.93 -17.32 -3.29
C GLU A 63 20.24 -17.90 -2.05
N ASP A 64 18.91 -17.92 -2.08
CA ASP A 64 18.10 -18.33 -0.92
C ASP A 64 18.59 -19.70 -0.41
N PRO A 65 18.85 -19.87 0.88
CA PRO A 65 19.07 -21.21 1.43
C PRO A 65 17.79 -22.05 1.24
N ASP A 66 17.95 -23.37 1.19
CA ASP A 66 16.79 -24.28 1.16
C ASP A 66 15.89 -24.07 2.39
N LYS A 67 14.57 -24.07 2.19
CA LYS A 67 13.57 -23.79 3.24
C LYS A 67 13.72 -24.71 4.44
N LEU A 68 13.88 -26.02 4.23
CA LEU A 68 14.07 -26.98 5.33
C LEU A 68 15.37 -26.71 6.09
N THR A 69 16.42 -26.26 5.39
CA THR A 69 17.69 -25.88 6.02
C THR A 69 17.54 -24.65 6.91
N VAL A 70 16.78 -23.64 6.48
CA VAL A 70 16.46 -22.46 7.32
C VAL A 70 15.62 -22.86 8.53
N LEU A 71 14.56 -23.65 8.33
CA LEU A 71 13.70 -24.13 9.42
C LEU A 71 14.48 -24.99 10.42
N SER A 72 15.38 -25.85 9.96
CA SER A 72 16.26 -26.63 10.83
C SER A 72 17.21 -25.72 11.63
N TRP A 73 17.76 -24.67 11.00
CA TRP A 73 18.62 -23.71 11.68
C TRP A 73 17.89 -22.91 12.76
N LEU A 74 16.63 -22.54 12.52
CA LEU A 74 15.80 -21.84 13.52
C LEU A 74 15.49 -22.72 14.74
N ASN A 75 15.31 -24.02 14.55
CA ASN A 75 14.91 -24.95 15.60
C ASN A 75 16.09 -25.48 16.44
N ASP A 76 17.33 -25.35 15.97
CA ASP A 76 18.52 -25.82 16.68
C ASP A 76 19.51 -24.66 16.92
N PRO A 77 19.64 -24.16 18.16
CA PRO A 77 20.60 -23.12 18.51
C PRO A 77 22.05 -23.48 18.18
N THR A 78 22.38 -24.77 18.08
CA THR A 78 23.72 -25.27 17.76
C THR A 78 23.94 -25.49 16.26
N ALA A 79 22.88 -25.43 15.43
CA ALA A 79 22.97 -25.63 14.00
C ALA A 79 23.98 -24.68 13.36
N LYS A 80 24.73 -25.19 12.39
CA LYS A 80 25.64 -24.36 11.58
C LYS A 80 24.80 -23.45 10.68
N THR A 81 25.22 -22.20 10.53
CA THR A 81 24.61 -21.28 9.56
C THR A 81 24.71 -21.91 8.16
N PRO A 82 23.63 -21.88 7.35
CA PRO A 82 23.67 -22.37 5.98
C PRO A 82 24.78 -21.68 5.18
N PRO A 83 25.34 -22.33 4.14
CA PRO A 83 26.31 -21.72 3.26
C PRO A 83 25.79 -20.38 2.73
N ARG A 84 26.60 -19.34 2.89
CA ARG A 84 26.26 -17.99 2.43
C ARG A 84 26.60 -17.87 0.94
N GLN A 85 25.58 -17.86 0.09
CA GLN A 85 25.74 -17.90 -1.37
C GLN A 85 25.05 -16.70 -2.02
N ALA A 86 25.63 -16.20 -3.11
CA ALA A 86 25.05 -15.14 -3.93
C ALA A 86 24.69 -15.70 -5.31
N PHE A 87 23.49 -15.37 -5.78
CA PHE A 87 23.07 -15.60 -7.16
C PHE A 87 23.36 -14.35 -7.98
N VAL A 88 24.05 -14.54 -9.09
CA VAL A 88 24.52 -13.47 -9.97
C VAL A 88 24.02 -13.75 -11.38
N ILE A 89 23.36 -12.77 -11.97
CA ILE A 89 23.10 -12.73 -13.40
C ILE A 89 24.02 -11.69 -14.02
N ALA A 90 24.95 -12.15 -14.85
CA ALA A 90 25.93 -11.29 -15.51
C ALA A 90 25.90 -11.48 -17.04
N ARG A 91 26.08 -10.38 -17.76
CA ARG A 91 26.39 -10.39 -19.19
C ARG A 91 27.91 -10.43 -19.33
N ILE A 92 28.45 -11.54 -19.83
CA ILE A 92 29.89 -11.74 -20.05
C ILE A 92 30.11 -11.96 -21.54
N ASN A 93 30.89 -11.10 -22.21
CA ASN A 93 31.11 -11.18 -23.65
C ASN A 93 29.81 -11.31 -24.47
N GLN A 94 28.79 -10.56 -24.08
CA GLN A 94 27.46 -10.58 -24.69
C GLN A 94 26.70 -11.92 -24.58
N THR A 95 27.04 -12.76 -23.60
CA THR A 95 26.25 -13.92 -23.21
C THR A 95 25.78 -13.82 -21.76
N THR A 96 24.61 -14.39 -21.46
CA THR A 96 24.03 -14.33 -20.11
C THR A 96 24.51 -15.52 -19.29
N HIS A 97 25.07 -15.26 -18.11
CA HIS A 97 25.56 -16.26 -17.17
C HIS A 97 24.74 -16.21 -15.88
N GLU A 98 24.35 -17.39 -15.41
CA GLU A 98 23.80 -17.66 -14.09
C GLU A 98 24.91 -18.22 -13.19
N ILE A 99 25.42 -17.39 -12.28
CA ILE A 99 26.58 -17.71 -11.45
C ILE A 99 26.13 -17.80 -9.99
N ILE A 100 26.53 -18.88 -9.31
CA ILE A 100 26.41 -19.00 -7.86
C ILE A 100 27.81 -18.86 -7.26
N VAL A 101 27.99 -17.84 -6.42
CA VAL A 101 29.22 -17.60 -5.67
C VAL A 101 29.03 -18.03 -4.23
N ASP A 102 29.87 -18.94 -3.74
CA ASP A 102 29.92 -19.27 -2.31
C ASP A 102 30.91 -18.35 -1.59
N LEU A 103 30.38 -17.52 -0.68
CA LEU A 103 31.10 -16.48 0.03
C LEU A 103 31.86 -17.01 1.25
N THR A 104 31.57 -18.23 1.68
CA THR A 104 32.29 -18.90 2.77
C THR A 104 33.67 -19.35 2.29
N VAL A 105 33.71 -19.84 1.05
CA VAL A 105 34.92 -20.39 0.44
C VAL A 105 35.50 -19.51 -0.69
N ASN A 106 34.84 -18.39 -1.00
CA ASN A 106 35.21 -17.38 -2.00
C ASN A 106 35.45 -17.95 -3.41
N LYS A 107 34.49 -18.73 -3.93
CA LYS A 107 34.61 -19.34 -5.26
C LYS A 107 33.26 -19.49 -5.95
N ILE A 108 33.30 -19.49 -7.28
CA ILE A 108 32.16 -19.87 -8.11
C ILE A 108 31.91 -21.37 -7.93
N VAL A 109 30.70 -21.74 -7.52
CA VAL A 109 30.27 -23.13 -7.34
C VAL A 109 29.35 -23.63 -8.47
N SER A 110 28.74 -22.70 -9.20
CA SER A 110 28.00 -22.97 -10.43
C SER A 110 28.15 -21.80 -11.38
N ASP A 111 28.34 -22.07 -12.66
CA ASP A 111 28.33 -21.09 -13.74
C ASP A 111 27.62 -21.74 -14.93
N LYS A 112 26.43 -21.26 -15.24
CA LYS A 112 25.60 -21.78 -16.32
C LYS A 112 25.38 -20.71 -17.36
N LEU A 113 25.58 -21.08 -18.62
CA LEU A 113 25.19 -20.26 -19.75
C LEU A 113 23.67 -20.34 -19.93
N TYR A 114 23.01 -19.18 -19.95
CA TYR A 114 21.59 -19.09 -20.28
C TYR A 114 21.42 -18.93 -21.79
N ASP A 115 20.76 -19.90 -22.43
CA ASP A 115 20.50 -19.94 -23.87
C ASP A 115 19.01 -19.87 -24.23
N GLY A 116 18.14 -19.59 -23.25
CA GLY A 116 16.69 -19.41 -23.43
C GLY A 116 16.29 -18.06 -24.05
N TYR A 117 15.01 -17.70 -23.89
CA TYR A 117 14.44 -16.45 -24.39
C TYR A 117 14.42 -15.33 -23.34
N GLY A 118 14.44 -14.10 -23.82
CA GLY A 118 14.47 -12.92 -22.97
C GLY A 118 15.84 -12.60 -22.40
N TYR A 119 15.91 -11.49 -21.67
CA TYR A 119 17.14 -10.88 -21.19
C TYR A 119 16.99 -10.44 -19.73
N PRO A 120 18.11 -10.23 -19.02
CA PRO A 120 18.06 -9.75 -17.65
C PRO A 120 17.58 -8.29 -17.60
N LEU A 121 17.23 -7.86 -16.38
CA LEU A 121 16.85 -6.49 -16.06
C LEU A 121 17.86 -5.48 -16.60
N LEU A 122 17.37 -4.31 -16.99
CA LEU A 122 18.18 -3.21 -17.48
C LEU A 122 18.98 -2.58 -16.33
N THR A 123 20.26 -2.31 -16.55
CA THR A 123 21.07 -1.52 -15.60
C THR A 123 20.84 -0.02 -15.81
N PHE A 124 21.02 0.82 -14.78
CA PHE A 124 20.92 2.27 -14.97
C PHE A 124 22.00 2.79 -15.93
N GLU A 125 23.20 2.23 -15.87
CA GLU A 125 24.33 2.66 -16.68
C GLU A 125 24.12 2.37 -18.18
N GLU A 126 23.54 1.22 -18.55
CA GLU A 126 23.21 0.95 -19.96
C GLU A 126 22.05 1.82 -20.47
N GLN A 127 21.07 2.13 -19.62
CA GLN A 127 19.98 3.06 -19.94
C GLN A 127 20.51 4.48 -20.17
N ILE A 128 21.30 5.02 -19.25
CA ILE A 128 21.94 6.34 -19.37
C ILE A 128 22.78 6.42 -20.66
N ALA A 129 23.52 5.35 -20.99
CA ALA A 129 24.30 5.29 -22.20
C ALA A 129 23.42 5.32 -23.46
N ALA A 130 22.31 4.56 -23.48
CA ALA A 130 21.34 4.56 -24.58
C ALA A 130 20.65 5.93 -24.75
N ASP A 131 20.23 6.56 -23.65
CA ASP A 131 19.51 7.83 -23.61
C ASP A 131 20.36 9.01 -24.11
N ALA A 132 21.68 8.90 -23.99
CA ALA A 132 22.62 9.90 -24.49
C ALA A 132 22.86 9.83 -26.01
N LEU A 133 22.53 8.71 -26.68
CA LEU A 133 22.82 8.51 -28.11
C LEU A 133 22.05 9.48 -29.02
N PRO A 134 20.72 9.69 -28.87
CA PRO A 134 19.95 10.59 -29.72
C PRO A 134 20.53 12.00 -29.75
N LEU A 135 21.00 12.49 -28.59
CA LEU A 135 21.53 13.85 -28.42
C LEU A 135 22.81 14.15 -29.22
N LYS A 136 23.41 13.12 -29.86
CA LYS A 136 24.58 13.24 -30.74
C LYS A 136 24.30 12.74 -32.16
N TYR A 137 23.08 12.27 -32.43
CA TYR A 137 22.74 11.61 -33.68
C TYR A 137 22.18 12.62 -34.70
N ALA A 138 22.90 12.85 -35.79
CA ALA A 138 22.57 13.91 -36.75
C ALA A 138 21.11 13.90 -37.26
N PRO A 139 20.51 12.74 -37.62
CA PRO A 139 19.08 12.71 -37.98
C PRO A 139 18.13 13.13 -36.86
N PHE A 140 18.44 12.80 -35.61
CA PHE A 140 17.65 13.24 -34.46
C PHE A 140 17.81 14.74 -34.21
N LEU A 141 19.04 15.26 -34.28
CA LEU A 141 19.30 16.70 -34.14
C LEU A 141 18.54 17.52 -35.19
N GLU A 142 18.48 17.04 -36.42
CA GLU A 142 17.68 17.67 -37.48
C GLU A 142 16.18 17.64 -37.16
N SER A 143 15.69 16.52 -36.62
CA SER A 143 14.30 16.34 -36.20
C SER A 143 13.89 17.30 -35.08
N ILE A 144 14.76 17.53 -34.10
CA ILE A 144 14.59 18.51 -33.02
C ILE A 144 14.62 19.95 -33.58
N ARG A 145 15.56 20.26 -34.48
CA ARG A 145 15.65 21.57 -35.16
C ARG A 145 14.40 21.89 -35.97
N LYS A 146 13.86 20.90 -36.71
CA LYS A 146 12.62 21.02 -37.48
C LYS A 146 11.42 21.39 -36.59
N ARG A 147 11.42 20.95 -35.33
CA ARG A 147 10.39 21.27 -34.32
C ARG A 147 10.63 22.59 -33.59
N GLY A 148 11.71 23.31 -33.92
CA GLY A 148 12.08 24.56 -33.27
C GLY A 148 12.52 24.39 -31.81
N LEU A 149 12.93 23.17 -31.42
CA LEU A 149 13.34 22.85 -30.06
C LEU A 149 14.84 23.06 -29.86
N LYS A 150 15.20 23.43 -28.64
CA LYS A 150 16.59 23.55 -28.18
C LYS A 150 17.08 22.19 -27.69
N ILE A 151 18.19 21.70 -28.21
CA ILE A 151 18.70 20.37 -27.85
C ILE A 151 19.09 20.29 -26.37
N GLU A 152 19.53 21.41 -25.79
CA GLU A 152 19.87 21.54 -24.37
C GLU A 152 18.67 21.38 -23.42
N GLU A 153 17.44 21.52 -23.94
CA GLU A 153 16.19 21.31 -23.19
C GLU A 153 15.57 19.93 -23.48
N VAL A 154 16.24 19.07 -24.26
CA VAL A 154 15.74 17.74 -24.60
C VAL A 154 16.37 16.70 -23.68
N VAL A 155 15.53 15.92 -23.01
CA VAL A 155 15.92 14.76 -22.22
C VAL A 155 15.29 13.51 -22.81
N CYS A 156 15.92 12.35 -22.64
CA CYS A 156 15.45 11.10 -23.19
C CYS A 156 15.40 10.01 -22.12
N GLY A 157 14.58 9.00 -22.36
CA GLY A 157 14.46 7.81 -21.53
C GLY A 157 14.30 6.56 -22.39
N SER A 158 14.82 5.43 -21.90
CA SER A 158 14.80 4.14 -22.59
C SER A 158 13.68 3.23 -22.09
N PHE A 159 13.05 2.55 -23.04
CA PHE A 159 11.84 1.77 -22.86
C PHE A 159 12.09 0.35 -23.33
N ALA A 160 11.76 -0.63 -22.47
CA ALA A 160 11.69 -2.03 -22.87
C ALA A 160 10.68 -2.20 -24.01
N VAL A 161 10.95 -3.15 -24.90
CA VAL A 161 10.20 -3.28 -26.18
C VAL A 161 9.34 -4.54 -26.27
N GLY A 162 9.36 -5.38 -25.23
CA GLY A 162 8.65 -6.65 -25.22
C GLY A 162 9.00 -7.56 -26.40
N TRP A 163 8.05 -8.38 -26.83
CA TRP A 163 8.17 -9.30 -27.96
C TRP A 163 6.84 -9.35 -28.70
N TYR A 164 6.86 -9.34 -30.03
CA TYR A 164 5.66 -9.24 -30.87
C TYR A 164 5.68 -10.25 -32.03
N GLY A 165 6.18 -11.46 -31.75
CA GLY A 165 6.17 -12.57 -32.70
C GLY A 165 7.42 -12.68 -33.57
N GLU A 166 8.37 -11.77 -33.46
CA GLU A 166 9.60 -11.83 -34.23
C GLU A 166 10.45 -13.07 -33.90
N GLU A 167 11.16 -13.57 -34.90
CA GLU A 167 12.15 -14.63 -34.73
C GLU A 167 13.28 -14.19 -33.80
N ARG A 168 13.99 -15.15 -33.19
CA ARG A 168 15.01 -14.88 -32.18
C ARG A 168 16.10 -13.97 -32.75
N ARG A 169 16.14 -12.72 -32.32
CA ARG A 169 17.19 -11.76 -32.65
C ARG A 169 18.36 -11.95 -31.70
N LYS A 170 19.59 -11.76 -32.19
CA LYS A 170 20.82 -11.75 -31.37
C LYS A 170 21.06 -10.43 -30.62
N LYS A 171 20.09 -9.50 -30.66
CA LYS A 171 20.25 -8.12 -30.18
C LYS A 171 19.35 -7.87 -28.98
N ARG A 172 19.85 -7.10 -28.00
CA ARG A 172 19.05 -6.55 -26.90
C ARG A 172 18.64 -5.15 -27.28
N ILE A 173 17.34 -4.95 -27.42
CA ILE A 173 16.78 -3.74 -28.01
C ILE A 173 16.05 -2.93 -26.95
N ALA A 174 16.31 -1.63 -26.93
CA ALA A 174 15.50 -0.63 -26.25
C ALA A 174 15.00 0.42 -27.26
N ARG A 175 13.86 1.05 -26.96
CA ARG A 175 13.38 2.24 -27.67
C ARG A 175 13.62 3.46 -26.80
N VAL A 176 14.21 4.50 -27.36
CA VAL A 176 14.47 5.76 -26.67
C VAL A 176 13.47 6.80 -27.16
N MET A 177 12.76 7.38 -26.20
CA MET A 177 11.79 8.46 -26.37
C MET A 177 12.32 9.71 -25.68
N CYS A 178 11.98 10.89 -26.19
CA CYS A 178 12.52 12.14 -25.67
C CYS A 178 11.40 13.14 -25.35
N TYR A 179 11.72 14.06 -24.44
CA TYR A 179 10.83 15.02 -23.82
C TYR A 179 11.49 16.40 -23.79
N CYS A 180 10.69 17.45 -23.64
CA CYS A 180 11.16 18.84 -23.59
C CYS A 180 10.99 19.45 -22.19
N LEU A 181 12.06 20.01 -21.63
CA LEU A 181 12.07 20.66 -20.31
C LEU A 181 11.70 22.14 -20.32
N ASP A 182 11.65 22.82 -21.48
CA ASP A 182 11.56 24.28 -21.58
C ASP A 182 10.48 24.91 -20.66
N GLY A 183 10.90 25.41 -19.49
CA GLY A 183 10.04 26.03 -18.47
C GLY A 183 9.54 25.13 -17.31
N THR A 184 9.83 23.82 -17.28
CA THR A 184 9.34 22.87 -16.27
C THR A 184 10.29 21.69 -16.05
N VAL A 185 10.27 21.09 -14.85
CA VAL A 185 10.96 19.79 -14.62
C VAL A 185 10.09 18.59 -14.97
N ASN A 186 8.81 18.80 -15.25
CA ASN A 186 7.87 17.73 -15.52
C ASN A 186 7.94 17.28 -16.98
N ALA A 187 9.07 16.63 -17.33
CA ALA A 187 9.39 16.21 -18.69
C ALA A 187 8.30 15.31 -19.29
N TYR A 188 7.74 14.40 -18.48
CA TYR A 188 6.71 13.45 -18.91
C TYR A 188 5.48 14.14 -19.49
N MET A 189 5.14 15.36 -19.06
CA MET A 189 4.02 16.14 -19.62
C MET A 189 4.31 16.72 -21.02
N ARG A 190 5.54 16.59 -21.53
CA ARG A 190 6.00 17.27 -22.75
C ARG A 190 6.76 16.33 -23.70
N PRO A 191 6.14 15.23 -24.15
CA PRO A 191 6.75 14.29 -25.08
C PRO A 191 7.05 14.92 -26.45
N VAL A 192 8.18 14.54 -27.04
CA VAL A 192 8.48 14.77 -28.45
C VAL A 192 7.84 13.64 -29.26
N GLU A 193 6.52 13.72 -29.42
CA GLU A 193 5.72 12.67 -30.05
C GLU A 193 6.11 12.44 -31.52
N GLY A 194 6.02 11.18 -31.97
CA GLY A 194 6.28 10.80 -33.35
C GLY A 194 7.75 10.59 -33.71
N VAL A 195 8.65 10.69 -32.73
CA VAL A 195 10.09 10.43 -32.90
C VAL A 195 10.48 9.25 -32.03
N THR A 196 11.04 8.20 -32.65
CA THR A 196 11.51 7.01 -31.94
C THR A 196 12.91 6.64 -32.42
N VAL A 197 13.79 6.36 -31.45
CA VAL A 197 15.14 5.86 -31.69
C VAL A 197 15.21 4.42 -31.18
N THR A 198 15.71 3.49 -31.98
CA THR A 198 15.93 2.11 -31.56
C THR A 198 17.41 1.89 -31.32
N VAL A 199 17.75 1.41 -30.12
CA VAL A 199 19.13 1.20 -29.67
C VAL A 199 19.39 -0.29 -29.46
N ASP A 200 20.55 -0.74 -29.93
CA ASP A 200 21.13 -2.02 -29.53
C ASP A 200 21.99 -1.77 -28.29
N LEU A 201 21.58 -2.34 -27.14
CA LEU A 201 22.22 -2.10 -25.84
C LEU A 201 23.61 -2.73 -25.77
N GLU A 202 23.83 -3.85 -26.45
CA GLU A 202 25.11 -4.59 -26.41
C GLU A 202 26.23 -3.89 -27.16
N GLU A 203 25.88 -3.25 -28.29
CA GLU A 203 26.80 -2.44 -29.07
C GLU A 203 26.73 -0.95 -28.69
N THR A 204 25.77 -0.56 -27.84
CA THR A 204 25.47 0.82 -27.45
C THR A 204 25.36 1.74 -28.68
N LYS A 205 24.56 1.34 -29.67
CA LYS A 205 24.42 2.06 -30.94
C LYS A 205 22.98 2.19 -31.40
N ILE A 206 22.69 3.28 -32.10
CA ILE A 206 21.42 3.47 -32.78
C ILE A 206 21.37 2.53 -34.00
N ILE A 207 20.34 1.70 -34.07
CA ILE A 207 20.11 0.75 -35.17
C ILE A 207 18.89 1.09 -36.03
N ALA A 208 17.99 1.93 -35.53
CA ALA A 208 16.91 2.51 -36.32
C ALA A 208 16.49 3.87 -35.78
N PHE A 209 15.97 4.72 -36.65
CA PHE A 209 15.43 6.03 -36.33
C PHE A 209 14.18 6.26 -37.16
N LYS A 210 13.09 6.68 -36.51
CA LYS A 210 11.82 7.02 -37.15
C LYS A 210 11.40 8.42 -36.67
N ASP A 211 11.20 9.34 -37.61
CA ASP A 211 10.51 10.62 -37.40
C ASP A 211 9.26 10.60 -38.29
N ARG A 212 8.12 10.21 -37.71
CA ARG A 212 6.90 9.90 -38.49
C ARG A 212 5.93 11.06 -38.57
N LEU A 213 5.74 11.78 -37.45
CA LEU A 213 4.71 12.81 -37.33
C LEU A 213 5.23 13.98 -36.51
N THR A 214 4.68 15.17 -36.78
CA THR A 214 4.99 16.39 -36.05
C THR A 214 3.69 16.95 -35.49
N VAL A 215 3.58 16.94 -34.16
CA VAL A 215 2.47 17.54 -33.41
C VAL A 215 3.00 18.70 -32.55
N PRO A 216 2.13 19.63 -32.12
CA PRO A 216 2.53 20.64 -31.15
C PRO A 216 3.09 19.99 -29.87
N ILE A 217 4.19 20.52 -29.34
CA ILE A 217 4.71 20.12 -28.04
C ILE A 217 3.77 20.70 -26.97
N PRO A 218 3.28 19.89 -26.01
CA PRO A 218 2.48 20.39 -24.90
C PRO A 218 3.14 21.56 -24.18
N LYS A 219 2.32 22.45 -23.61
CA LYS A 219 2.81 23.60 -22.83
C LYS A 219 3.44 23.13 -21.53
N GLY A 220 4.53 23.77 -21.11
CA GLY A 220 5.14 23.54 -19.80
C GLY A 220 4.47 24.32 -18.67
N ASP A 221 3.77 25.40 -18.99
CA ASP A 221 3.08 26.23 -18.01
C ASP A 221 2.03 25.42 -17.25
N GLY A 222 2.06 25.52 -15.92
CA GLY A 222 1.13 24.79 -15.04
C GLY A 222 1.48 23.32 -14.79
N THR A 223 2.65 22.84 -15.25
CA THR A 223 3.05 21.43 -15.09
C THR A 223 4.07 21.16 -13.98
N ASP A 224 4.78 22.19 -13.50
CA ASP A 224 5.76 22.01 -12.42
C ASP A 224 5.03 21.60 -11.14
N TYR A 225 5.45 20.53 -10.48
CA TYR A 225 4.81 20.00 -9.28
C TYR A 225 5.49 20.48 -7.98
N ARG A 226 6.62 21.18 -8.07
CA ARG A 226 7.39 21.57 -6.89
C ARG A 226 6.75 22.76 -6.22
N GLY A 227 6.45 22.64 -4.93
CA GLY A 227 5.87 23.73 -4.13
C GLY A 227 6.63 25.06 -4.23
N SER A 228 7.97 25.02 -4.34
CA SER A 228 8.82 26.21 -4.49
C SER A 228 8.64 26.98 -5.82
N LYS A 229 7.99 26.36 -6.81
CA LYS A 229 7.72 26.94 -8.14
C LYS A 229 6.28 27.35 -8.32
N GLN A 230 5.40 27.03 -7.38
CA GLN A 230 4.01 27.43 -7.41
C GLN A 230 3.84 28.91 -7.03
N SER A 231 2.84 29.55 -7.62
CA SER A 231 2.40 30.90 -7.27
C SER A 231 0.96 30.89 -6.75
N PRO A 232 0.56 31.88 -5.92
CA PRO A 232 -0.83 32.01 -5.45
C PRO A 232 -1.87 32.00 -6.60
N PRO A 233 -3.12 31.60 -6.32
CA PRO A 233 -3.68 31.32 -4.98
C PRO A 233 -3.36 29.92 -4.45
N PHE A 234 -3.07 29.84 -3.15
CA PHE A 234 -2.98 28.58 -2.42
C PHE A 234 -4.23 28.35 -1.60
N LEU A 235 -4.58 27.08 -1.37
CA LEU A 235 -5.56 26.72 -0.35
C LEU A 235 -5.08 27.16 1.05
N ALA A 236 -6.04 27.30 1.96
CA ALA A 236 -5.72 27.66 3.34
C ALA A 236 -4.80 26.59 3.98
N GLN A 237 -3.72 27.05 4.60
CA GLN A 237 -2.77 26.16 5.27
C GLN A 237 -3.44 25.42 6.43
N LEU A 238 -3.26 24.10 6.47
CA LEU A 238 -3.72 23.27 7.59
C LEU A 238 -2.86 23.50 8.84
N LYS A 239 -3.46 23.28 10.02
CA LYS A 239 -2.73 23.32 11.30
C LYS A 239 -1.80 22.11 11.41
N GLY A 240 -0.62 22.31 11.99
CA GLY A 240 0.33 21.21 12.23
C GLY A 240 -0.23 20.15 13.18
N ILE A 241 0.15 18.89 12.93
CA ILE A 241 -0.16 17.71 13.74
C ILE A 241 1.13 16.91 13.97
N THR A 242 1.26 16.29 15.14
CA THR A 242 2.40 15.43 15.50
C THR A 242 1.90 14.24 16.30
N MET A 243 2.63 13.12 16.22
CA MET A 243 2.43 11.93 17.04
C MET A 243 3.72 11.66 17.80
N ILE A 244 3.64 11.58 19.12
CA ILE A 244 4.80 11.35 19.99
C ILE A 244 4.64 10.04 20.76
N GLN A 245 5.72 9.27 20.79
CA GLN A 245 5.89 8.08 21.62
C GLN A 245 6.96 8.37 22.69
N PRO A 246 6.58 8.87 23.88
CA PRO A 246 7.53 9.40 24.86
C PRO A 246 8.51 8.34 25.39
N ASP A 247 8.09 7.08 25.39
CA ASP A 247 8.88 5.94 25.87
C ASP A 247 9.61 5.20 24.73
N GLY A 248 9.60 5.78 23.52
CA GLY A 248 10.12 5.16 22.30
C GLY A 248 9.12 4.23 21.61
N PRO A 249 9.51 3.63 20.46
CA PRO A 249 8.67 2.69 19.72
C PRO A 249 8.51 1.37 20.49
N SER A 250 7.38 0.69 20.31
CA SER A 250 7.11 -0.64 20.91
C SER A 250 7.73 -1.79 20.11
N PHE A 251 8.44 -1.49 19.02
CA PHE A 251 9.18 -2.48 18.23
C PHE A 251 10.68 -2.40 18.50
N THR A 252 11.36 -3.53 18.31
CA THR A 252 12.82 -3.62 18.32
C THR A 252 13.30 -4.17 16.99
N ILE A 253 14.44 -3.65 16.53
CA ILE A 253 15.12 -4.11 15.32
C ILE A 253 16.47 -4.68 15.75
N ASP A 254 16.67 -5.97 15.48
CA ASP A 254 17.89 -6.73 15.77
C ASP A 254 18.48 -7.21 14.43
N GLY A 255 19.42 -6.43 13.88
CA GLY A 255 19.83 -6.57 12.48
C GLY A 255 18.63 -6.32 11.55
N HIS A 256 18.15 -7.38 10.91
CA HIS A 256 16.97 -7.36 10.03
C HIS A 256 15.74 -8.04 10.67
N ARG A 257 15.84 -8.51 11.92
CA ARG A 257 14.72 -9.13 12.65
C ARG A 257 13.94 -8.05 13.39
N ILE A 258 12.64 -7.99 13.12
CA ILE A 258 11.72 -7.03 13.71
C ILE A 258 10.79 -7.77 14.67
N ARG A 259 10.77 -7.30 15.93
CA ARG A 259 9.85 -7.80 16.96
C ARG A 259 8.95 -6.66 17.41
N TRP A 260 7.65 -6.84 17.29
CA TRP A 260 6.65 -5.85 17.66
C TRP A 260 5.41 -6.51 18.23
N ALA A 261 4.96 -6.06 19.40
CA ALA A 261 3.82 -6.64 20.10
C ALA A 261 3.92 -8.18 20.20
N ASN A 262 3.08 -8.91 19.46
CA ASN A 262 3.07 -10.36 19.37
C ASN A 262 3.68 -10.90 18.07
N TRP A 263 4.26 -10.06 17.21
CA TRP A 263 4.90 -10.46 15.96
C TRP A 263 6.41 -10.54 16.06
N ASP A 264 6.96 -11.50 15.31
CA ASP A 264 8.38 -11.67 15.05
C ASP A 264 8.55 -12.02 13.56
N PHE A 265 9.33 -11.22 12.84
CA PHE A 265 9.57 -11.43 11.41
C PHE A 265 10.93 -10.87 10.99
N HIS A 266 11.36 -11.23 9.79
CA HIS A 266 12.60 -10.77 9.17
C HIS A 266 12.28 -9.90 7.95
N LEU A 267 12.99 -8.78 7.80
CA LEU A 267 12.87 -7.86 6.66
C LEU A 267 14.18 -7.86 5.88
N SER A 268 14.14 -8.29 4.61
CA SER A 268 15.26 -8.15 3.68
C SER A 268 14.90 -7.29 2.48
N PHE A 269 15.94 -6.84 1.79
CA PHE A 269 15.88 -6.16 0.51
C PHE A 269 16.43 -7.04 -0.62
N ASP A 270 15.76 -7.01 -1.76
CA ASP A 270 16.20 -7.60 -3.02
C ASP A 270 16.06 -6.57 -4.16
N SER A 271 17.04 -6.48 -5.05
CA SER A 271 17.03 -5.45 -6.10
C SER A 271 15.94 -5.66 -7.15
N ARG A 272 15.39 -6.87 -7.29
CA ARG A 272 14.24 -7.12 -8.16
C ARG A 272 12.92 -6.94 -7.42
N ALA A 273 12.77 -7.46 -6.21
CA ALA A 273 11.49 -7.48 -5.48
C ALA A 273 11.23 -6.25 -4.58
N GLY A 274 12.26 -5.57 -4.10
CA GLY A 274 12.15 -4.59 -3.01
C GLY A 274 12.05 -5.29 -1.63
N PRO A 275 11.04 -4.98 -0.79
CA PRO A 275 10.90 -5.58 0.53
C PRO A 275 10.52 -7.06 0.43
N ILE A 276 11.20 -7.89 1.23
CA ILE A 276 10.87 -9.28 1.45
C ILE A 276 10.61 -9.48 2.95
N ILE A 277 9.36 -9.81 3.29
CA ILE A 277 8.97 -10.23 4.64
C ILE A 277 9.17 -11.73 4.75
N SER A 278 9.97 -12.20 5.71
CA SER A 278 10.23 -13.62 5.93
C SER A 278 9.96 -14.04 7.38
N LEU A 279 9.66 -15.33 7.57
CA LEU A 279 9.53 -15.99 8.87
C LEU A 279 8.52 -15.33 9.83
N ALA A 280 7.49 -14.66 9.29
CA ALA A 280 6.52 -13.96 10.11
C ALA A 280 5.73 -14.96 10.97
N SER A 281 5.89 -14.80 12.28
CA SER A 281 5.30 -15.64 13.30
C SER A 281 4.62 -14.78 14.35
N ILE A 282 3.50 -15.27 14.87
CA ILE A 282 2.71 -14.58 15.90
C ILE A 282 2.69 -15.37 17.21
N PHE A 283 2.90 -14.70 18.33
CA PHE A 283 2.82 -15.27 19.66
C PHE A 283 1.35 -15.46 20.06
N ASP A 284 0.98 -16.73 20.25
CA ASP A 284 -0.31 -17.14 20.75
C ASP A 284 -0.28 -17.17 22.29
N LEU A 285 -0.97 -16.20 22.92
CA LEU A 285 -1.00 -16.07 24.37
C LEU A 285 -1.68 -17.29 25.05
N GLN A 286 -2.61 -17.97 24.39
CA GLN A 286 -3.27 -19.14 25.00
C GLN A 286 -2.38 -20.38 24.90
N LYS A 287 -1.68 -20.54 23.78
CA LYS A 287 -0.76 -21.67 23.56
C LYS A 287 0.67 -21.44 24.05
N GLN A 288 0.99 -20.22 24.51
CA GLN A 288 2.30 -19.82 25.02
C GLN A 288 3.47 -20.12 24.05
N LYS A 289 3.25 -19.90 22.75
CA LYS A 289 4.26 -20.13 21.72
C LYS A 289 4.08 -19.24 20.51
N PHE A 290 5.17 -18.99 19.79
CA PHE A 290 5.11 -18.44 18.43
C PHE A 290 4.59 -19.50 17.47
N ARG A 291 3.75 -19.08 16.53
CA ARG A 291 3.16 -19.92 15.49
C ARG A 291 3.40 -19.26 14.15
N GLN A 292 3.85 -20.06 13.19
CA GLN A 292 4.17 -19.61 11.85
C GLN A 292 2.91 -19.16 11.10
N VAL A 293 3.07 -18.11 10.27
CA VAL A 293 2.01 -17.56 9.43
C VAL A 293 2.48 -17.45 7.98
N LEU A 294 3.63 -16.81 7.75
CA LEU A 294 4.17 -16.52 6.43
C LEU A 294 5.67 -16.80 6.42
N TYR A 295 6.12 -17.77 5.63
CA TYR A 295 7.53 -18.05 5.43
C TYR A 295 8.20 -16.95 4.61
N LYS A 296 7.58 -16.53 3.49
CA LYS A 296 8.12 -15.48 2.60
C LYS A 296 7.04 -14.75 1.81
N GLY A 297 7.02 -13.42 1.87
CA GLY A 297 6.09 -12.54 1.17
C GLY A 297 6.79 -11.38 0.47
N PHE A 298 6.51 -11.15 -0.82
CA PHE A 298 7.08 -10.05 -1.61
C PHE A 298 6.28 -9.78 -2.90
N VAL A 299 6.52 -8.64 -3.54
CA VAL A 299 6.03 -8.34 -4.90
C VAL A 299 6.88 -9.12 -5.91
N SER A 300 6.24 -10.02 -6.64
CA SER A 300 6.91 -10.91 -7.60
C SER A 300 7.07 -10.28 -8.97
N GLU A 301 6.05 -9.57 -9.45
CA GLU A 301 6.08 -8.87 -10.74
C GLU A 301 5.00 -7.79 -10.80
N LEU A 302 5.23 -6.79 -11.66
CA LEU A 302 4.23 -5.81 -12.06
C LEU A 302 3.95 -5.97 -13.57
N PHE A 303 2.77 -5.59 -14.02
CA PHE A 303 2.43 -5.53 -15.44
C PHE A 303 1.63 -4.26 -15.73
N VAL A 304 2.20 -3.36 -16.55
CA VAL A 304 1.64 -2.04 -16.85
C VAL A 304 1.41 -1.87 -18.36
N PRO A 305 0.39 -2.54 -18.93
CA PRO A 305 0.10 -2.44 -20.36
C PRO A 305 -0.63 -1.14 -20.71
N TYR A 306 -0.09 -0.40 -21.68
CA TYR A 306 -0.77 0.71 -22.33
C TYR A 306 -1.66 0.23 -23.49
N MET A 307 -2.74 0.96 -23.75
CA MET A 307 -3.77 0.58 -24.73
C MET A 307 -3.65 1.32 -26.07
N ASP A 308 -2.58 2.10 -26.28
CA ASP A 308 -2.35 2.83 -27.53
C ASP A 308 -1.59 1.98 -28.55
N LEU A 309 -2.23 1.71 -29.69
CA LEU A 309 -1.74 0.81 -30.74
C LEU A 309 -0.77 1.48 -31.73
N THR A 310 -0.48 2.76 -31.58
CA THR A 310 0.41 3.49 -32.49
C THR A 310 1.87 3.07 -32.33
N GLU A 311 2.68 3.34 -33.36
CA GLU A 311 4.09 2.91 -33.43
C GLU A 311 4.92 3.34 -32.20
N GLU A 312 4.62 4.49 -31.62
CA GLU A 312 5.32 5.07 -30.47
C GLU A 312 4.93 4.44 -29.12
N TRP A 313 3.82 3.67 -29.09
CA TRP A 313 3.16 3.24 -27.86
C TRP A 313 2.92 1.73 -27.72
N TYR A 314 2.67 0.99 -28.82
CA TYR A 314 2.17 -0.39 -28.75
C TYR A 314 3.04 -1.35 -27.89
N TYR A 315 4.33 -1.03 -27.73
CA TYR A 315 5.32 -1.82 -27.00
C TYR A 315 5.46 -1.46 -25.51
N ARG A 316 4.77 -0.41 -25.04
CA ARG A 316 4.84 0.08 -23.66
C ARG A 316 3.98 -0.79 -22.76
N ILE A 317 4.57 -1.89 -22.30
CA ILE A 317 3.90 -2.92 -21.51
C ILE A 317 4.82 -3.42 -20.39
N PHE A 318 5.17 -2.51 -19.48
CA PHE A 318 6.28 -2.73 -18.58
C PHE A 318 6.05 -3.90 -17.62
N LEU A 319 7.11 -4.69 -17.44
CA LEU A 319 7.24 -5.66 -16.36
C LEU A 319 8.23 -5.10 -15.33
N ASP A 320 7.80 -4.10 -14.54
CA ASP A 320 8.68 -3.22 -13.78
C ASP A 320 9.74 -3.98 -12.95
N ALA A 321 9.37 -5.08 -12.28
CA ALA A 321 10.33 -5.82 -11.48
C ALA A 321 11.33 -6.57 -12.36
N GLY A 322 10.86 -7.26 -13.39
CA GLY A 322 11.71 -8.07 -14.28
C GLY A 322 12.54 -7.28 -15.29
N GLU A 323 12.08 -6.10 -15.71
CA GLU A 323 12.74 -5.26 -16.73
C GLU A 323 13.58 -4.15 -16.12
N TYR A 324 13.19 -3.56 -14.99
CA TYR A 324 13.87 -2.41 -14.39
C TYR A 324 14.38 -2.66 -12.96
N GLY A 325 13.80 -3.64 -12.26
CA GLY A 325 14.13 -3.95 -10.87
C GLY A 325 13.35 -3.07 -9.90
N TYR A 326 12.30 -3.61 -9.28
CA TYR A 326 11.41 -2.85 -8.40
C TYR A 326 12.13 -2.32 -7.16
N GLY A 327 13.03 -3.13 -6.59
CA GLY A 327 13.92 -2.70 -5.50
C GLY A 327 15.06 -1.80 -5.98
N LEU A 328 15.57 -2.00 -7.20
CA LEU A 328 16.60 -1.15 -7.80
C LEU A 328 16.07 0.28 -8.00
N CYS A 329 14.78 0.42 -8.31
CA CYS A 329 14.02 1.66 -8.38
C CYS A 329 13.52 2.19 -7.03
N ALA A 330 13.85 1.55 -5.90
CA ALA A 330 13.52 2.09 -4.58
C ALA A 330 14.27 3.41 -4.34
N VAL A 331 13.53 4.41 -3.88
CA VAL A 331 14.02 5.78 -3.61
C VAL A 331 14.14 6.04 -2.10
N PRO A 332 15.07 6.93 -1.68
CA PRO A 332 15.12 7.39 -0.30
C PRO A 332 13.80 8.06 0.09
N LEU A 333 13.26 7.68 1.25
CA LEU A 333 11.99 8.20 1.76
C LEU A 333 12.20 9.56 2.44
N GLU A 334 11.37 10.54 2.11
CA GLU A 334 11.43 11.88 2.70
C GLU A 334 10.82 11.89 4.11
N PRO A 335 11.61 12.15 5.18
CA PRO A 335 11.10 12.17 6.54
C PRO A 335 9.99 13.21 6.73
N PHE A 336 8.99 12.86 7.55
CA PHE A 336 7.80 13.67 7.85
C PHE A 336 6.82 13.87 6.68
N ARG A 337 7.12 13.32 5.50
CA ARG A 337 6.27 13.38 4.31
C ARG A 337 5.84 11.99 3.88
N ASP A 338 6.82 11.17 3.50
CA ASP A 338 6.57 9.77 3.13
C ASP A 338 6.36 8.90 4.37
N CYS A 339 6.98 9.27 5.48
CA CYS A 339 6.93 8.54 6.74
C CYS A 339 6.65 9.49 7.92
N PRO A 340 5.89 9.05 8.93
CA PRO A 340 5.58 9.87 10.10
C PRO A 340 6.81 10.12 10.98
N GLU A 341 6.70 11.08 11.90
CA GLU A 341 7.78 11.50 12.80
C GLU A 341 8.32 10.38 13.71
N ASN A 342 7.52 9.35 13.99
CA ASN A 342 7.91 8.21 14.82
C ASN A 342 8.53 7.05 14.01
N ALA A 343 8.88 7.26 12.73
CA ALA A 343 9.46 6.24 11.89
C ALA A 343 10.96 6.03 12.16
N VAL A 344 11.38 4.77 12.06
CA VAL A 344 12.79 4.35 12.01
C VAL A 344 13.12 3.97 10.58
N PHE A 345 14.20 4.54 10.03
CA PHE A 345 14.62 4.28 8.66
C PHE A 345 15.68 3.17 8.59
N MET A 346 15.70 2.43 7.48
CA MET A 346 16.70 1.39 7.20
C MET A 346 17.19 1.49 5.76
N ASP A 347 18.51 1.47 5.61
CA ASP A 347 19.21 1.48 4.33
C ASP A 347 19.14 0.10 3.64
N ALA A 348 19.43 0.08 2.33
CA ALA A 348 19.67 -1.13 1.58
C ALA A 348 20.86 -0.98 0.62
N TYR A 349 21.27 -2.10 0.02
CA TYR A 349 22.36 -2.14 -0.94
C TYR A 349 21.99 -2.98 -2.16
N SER A 350 22.46 -2.55 -3.33
CA SER A 350 22.39 -3.29 -4.59
C SER A 350 23.76 -3.32 -5.26
N ALA A 351 23.93 -4.14 -6.31
CA ALA A 351 25.09 -4.04 -7.19
C ALA A 351 24.83 -3.04 -8.31
N GLY A 352 25.83 -2.20 -8.64
CA GLY A 352 25.85 -1.45 -9.90
C GLY A 352 26.30 -2.33 -11.08
N GLN A 353 26.29 -1.80 -12.31
CA GLN A 353 26.65 -2.57 -13.52
C GLN A 353 28.06 -3.19 -13.42
N ASN A 354 28.97 -2.54 -12.70
CA ASN A 354 30.35 -3.02 -12.49
C ASN A 354 30.50 -3.98 -11.29
N GLY A 355 29.41 -4.37 -10.63
CA GLY A 355 29.37 -5.24 -9.46
C GLY A 355 29.71 -4.55 -8.13
N MET A 356 29.98 -3.24 -8.12
CA MET A 356 30.25 -2.51 -6.89
C MET A 356 28.98 -2.30 -6.06
N PRO A 357 29.06 -2.35 -4.72
CA PRO A 357 27.92 -2.04 -3.87
C PRO A 357 27.50 -0.57 -4.03
N VAL A 358 26.21 -0.35 -4.23
CA VAL A 358 25.56 0.96 -4.26
C VAL A 358 24.71 1.08 -3.01
N ASN A 359 24.95 2.11 -2.20
CA ASN A 359 24.13 2.41 -1.03
C ASN A 359 22.81 3.05 -1.47
N LYS A 360 21.71 2.60 -0.87
CA LYS A 360 20.39 3.21 -0.98
C LYS A 360 19.93 3.61 0.43
N PRO A 361 20.13 4.88 0.82
CA PRO A 361 19.77 5.33 2.16
C PRO A 361 18.26 5.40 2.33
N ASP A 362 17.78 5.17 3.55
CA ASP A 362 16.40 5.44 3.97
C ASP A 362 15.30 4.82 3.07
N VAL A 363 15.55 3.64 2.49
CA VAL A 363 14.60 2.99 1.56
C VAL A 363 13.41 2.34 2.26
N PHE A 364 13.58 1.97 3.53
CA PHE A 364 12.50 1.49 4.36
C PHE A 364 12.24 2.47 5.48
N CYS A 365 10.98 2.65 5.84
CA CYS A 365 10.61 3.21 7.12
C CYS A 365 9.66 2.27 7.86
N ILE A 366 9.93 2.09 9.15
CA ILE A 366 9.20 1.22 10.06
C ILE A 366 8.59 2.10 11.14
N PHE A 367 7.27 2.07 11.30
CA PHE A 367 6.57 2.92 12.25
C PHE A 367 5.32 2.28 12.83
N GLU A 368 4.95 2.69 14.03
CA GLU A 368 3.65 2.36 14.61
C GLU A 368 2.62 3.38 14.14
N LYS A 369 1.48 2.91 13.66
CA LYS A 369 0.37 3.74 13.20
C LYS A 369 -0.75 3.72 14.24
N TYR A 370 -1.20 4.91 14.61
CA TYR A 370 -2.38 5.15 15.43
C TYR A 370 -3.17 6.34 14.87
N ALA A 371 -4.32 6.05 14.26
CA ALA A 371 -5.15 7.06 13.59
C ALA A 371 -6.59 7.11 14.13
N GLY A 372 -6.83 6.56 15.33
CA GLY A 372 -8.17 6.45 15.90
C GLY A 372 -8.93 5.20 15.48
N ASP A 373 -8.28 4.27 14.80
CA ASP A 373 -8.80 2.94 14.50
C ASP A 373 -9.13 2.18 15.80
N ILE A 374 -10.14 1.30 15.74
CA ILE A 374 -10.67 0.56 16.88
C ILE A 374 -10.39 -0.92 16.68
N THR A 375 -9.70 -1.54 17.63
CA THR A 375 -9.42 -2.99 17.61
C THR A 375 -10.73 -3.77 17.79
N TRP A 376 -11.51 -3.41 18.81
CA TRP A 376 -12.88 -3.89 19.03
C TRP A 376 -13.59 -2.98 20.05
N ARG A 377 -14.94 -3.01 20.05
CA ARG A 377 -15.76 -2.28 21.01
C ARG A 377 -17.13 -2.91 21.23
N HIS A 378 -17.73 -2.64 22.39
CA HIS A 378 -19.13 -2.95 22.65
C HIS A 378 -19.75 -1.97 23.66
N THR A 379 -21.06 -1.74 23.53
CA THR A 379 -21.87 -1.02 24.53
C THR A 379 -23.11 -1.86 24.81
N GLU A 380 -23.19 -2.38 26.03
CA GLU A 380 -24.30 -3.19 26.53
C GLU A 380 -25.29 -2.30 27.29
N THR A 381 -26.56 -2.37 26.90
CA THR A 381 -27.65 -1.54 27.44
C THR A 381 -28.87 -2.36 27.85
N LEU A 382 -28.87 -3.68 27.63
CA LEU A 382 -29.99 -4.57 27.94
C LEU A 382 -30.06 -4.89 29.43
N ILE A 383 -28.96 -4.76 30.16
CA ILE A 383 -28.93 -5.03 31.60
C ILE A 383 -29.62 -3.88 32.32
N PRO A 384 -30.78 -4.10 32.97
CA PRO A 384 -31.55 -3.00 33.57
C PRO A 384 -30.71 -2.19 34.57
N GLY A 385 -30.71 -0.87 34.40
CA GLY A 385 -29.96 0.06 35.24
C GLY A 385 -28.44 0.03 35.07
N LYS A 386 -27.90 -0.64 34.03
CA LYS A 386 -26.47 -0.67 33.74
C LYS A 386 -26.18 -0.34 32.27
N GLU A 387 -25.35 0.66 32.03
CA GLU A 387 -24.67 0.87 30.76
C GLU A 387 -23.22 0.42 30.91
N ILE A 388 -22.81 -0.60 30.15
CA ILE A 388 -21.43 -1.11 30.17
C ILE A 388 -20.81 -0.83 28.81
N ARG A 389 -19.70 -0.08 28.78
CA ARG A 389 -18.99 0.29 27.56
C ARG A 389 -17.52 -0.06 27.65
N GLU A 390 -17.01 -0.74 26.63
CA GLU A 390 -15.60 -1.07 26.47
C GLU A 390 -15.19 -0.77 25.01
N VAL A 391 -14.06 -0.08 24.83
CA VAL A 391 -13.48 0.29 23.53
C VAL A 391 -11.98 0.12 23.63
N ARG A 392 -11.36 -0.51 22.63
CA ARG A 392 -9.90 -0.61 22.55
C ARG A 392 -9.36 0.01 21.27
N PRO A 393 -8.42 0.97 21.36
CA PRO A 393 -7.75 1.54 20.19
C PRO A 393 -6.92 0.47 19.48
N GLU A 394 -6.69 0.67 18.18
CA GLU A 394 -5.82 -0.16 17.36
C GLU A 394 -4.51 0.55 17.08
N VAL A 395 -3.40 -0.12 17.38
CA VAL A 395 -2.05 0.27 16.95
C VAL A 395 -1.54 -0.84 16.04
N THR A 396 -1.03 -0.45 14.87
CA THR A 396 -0.45 -1.37 13.88
C THR A 396 1.02 -1.02 13.63
N LEU A 397 1.80 -1.97 13.14
CA LEU A 397 3.16 -1.72 12.66
C LEU A 397 3.17 -1.72 11.14
N VAL A 398 3.73 -0.68 10.53
CA VAL A 398 3.87 -0.56 9.07
C VAL A 398 5.35 -0.62 8.69
N VAL A 399 5.67 -1.43 7.70
CA VAL A 399 6.93 -1.37 6.94
C VAL A 399 6.60 -0.80 5.56
N ARG A 400 7.18 0.36 5.24
CA ARG A 400 6.95 1.07 3.98
C ARG A 400 8.19 1.14 3.11
N MET A 401 8.01 1.02 1.80
CA MET A 401 8.99 1.33 0.76
C MET A 401 8.29 2.08 -0.39
N VAL A 402 8.98 3.00 -1.06
CA VAL A 402 8.51 3.63 -2.31
C VAL A 402 9.42 3.25 -3.47
N SER A 403 8.84 2.76 -4.56
CA SER A 403 9.56 2.49 -5.83
C SER A 403 9.10 3.49 -6.87
N THR A 404 10.06 4.18 -7.50
CA THR A 404 9.77 5.10 -8.61
C THR A 404 10.33 4.52 -9.89
N VAL A 405 9.45 3.99 -10.74
CA VAL A 405 9.82 3.37 -12.01
C VAL A 405 9.42 4.32 -13.13
N GLY A 406 10.42 5.07 -13.61
CA GLY A 406 10.18 6.11 -14.61
C GLY A 406 9.28 7.22 -14.07
N ASN A 407 8.03 7.23 -14.51
CA ASN A 407 7.04 8.25 -14.21
C ASN A 407 6.14 7.91 -13.01
N TYR A 408 5.99 6.62 -12.65
CA TYR A 408 5.09 6.19 -11.57
C TYR A 408 5.81 5.95 -10.25
N ASP A 409 5.13 6.32 -9.16
CA ASP A 409 5.54 6.08 -7.78
C ASP A 409 4.60 5.06 -7.12
N TYR A 410 5.18 3.97 -6.59
CA TYR A 410 4.47 2.90 -5.91
C TYR A 410 4.81 2.87 -4.42
N ILE A 411 3.85 3.20 -3.56
CA ILE A 411 3.98 3.20 -2.10
C ILE A 411 3.53 1.83 -1.56
N ASN A 412 4.46 1.00 -1.10
CA ASN A 412 4.20 -0.36 -0.65
C ASN A 412 4.23 -0.45 0.87
N ASP A 413 3.11 -0.83 1.47
CA ASP A 413 2.95 -0.99 2.92
C ASP A 413 2.67 -2.44 3.30
N TRP A 414 3.48 -3.00 4.19
CA TRP A 414 3.18 -4.22 4.95
C TRP A 414 2.77 -3.84 6.38
N GLU A 415 1.50 -3.99 6.70
CA GLU A 415 0.89 -3.61 7.98
C GLU A 415 0.57 -4.84 8.83
N PHE A 416 1.18 -4.95 10.01
CA PHE A 416 0.98 -6.04 10.97
C PHE A 416 0.04 -5.59 12.10
N LYS A 417 -0.94 -6.42 12.43
CA LYS A 417 -1.97 -6.13 13.44
C LYS A 417 -1.86 -7.07 14.63
N GLN A 418 -2.11 -6.59 15.84
CA GLN A 418 -2.13 -7.43 17.06
C GLN A 418 -3.18 -8.55 16.99
N SER A 419 -4.22 -8.39 16.17
CA SER A 419 -5.25 -9.40 15.88
C SER A 419 -4.71 -10.61 15.12
N GLY A 420 -3.48 -10.56 14.61
CA GLY A 420 -2.88 -11.56 13.75
C GLY A 420 -3.10 -11.35 12.26
N SER A 421 -3.76 -10.26 11.86
CA SER A 421 -3.87 -9.90 10.44
C SER A 421 -2.57 -9.30 9.90
N ILE A 422 -2.27 -9.60 8.64
CA ILE A 422 -1.28 -8.90 7.82
C ILE A 422 -2.07 -8.20 6.70
N LYS A 423 -1.98 -6.89 6.61
CA LYS A 423 -2.61 -6.09 5.55
C LYS A 423 -1.53 -5.54 4.64
N VAL A 424 -1.68 -5.74 3.34
CA VAL A 424 -0.75 -5.25 2.33
C VAL A 424 -1.48 -4.21 1.49
N THR A 425 -0.90 -3.03 1.35
CA THR A 425 -1.49 -1.93 0.57
C THR A 425 -0.45 -1.39 -0.41
N VAL A 426 -0.87 -1.09 -1.64
CA VAL A 426 -0.08 -0.31 -2.58
C VAL A 426 -0.83 0.98 -2.94
N GLY A 427 -0.13 2.10 -2.86
CA GLY A 427 -0.55 3.39 -3.39
C GLY A 427 0.13 3.70 -4.71
N LEU A 428 -0.61 4.23 -5.67
CA LEU A 428 -0.12 4.71 -6.96
C LEU A 428 -0.19 6.24 -6.97
N THR A 429 0.90 6.92 -7.31
CA THR A 429 0.98 8.37 -7.55
C THR A 429 2.04 8.63 -8.62
N GLY A 430 2.51 9.86 -8.75
CA GLY A 430 3.51 10.23 -9.75
C GLY A 430 2.91 10.91 -10.97
N LEU A 431 3.57 10.75 -12.11
CA LEU A 431 3.31 11.50 -13.34
C LEU A 431 2.66 10.58 -14.37
N LEU A 432 1.62 11.04 -15.05
CA LEU A 432 1.04 10.30 -16.16
C LEU A 432 2.02 10.19 -17.32
N GLU A 433 2.03 9.06 -18.02
CA GLU A 433 2.65 9.01 -19.34
C GLU A 433 1.64 9.56 -20.35
N VAL A 434 1.94 10.72 -20.93
CA VAL A 434 1.03 11.42 -21.85
C VAL A 434 1.52 11.35 -23.29
N ARG A 435 0.56 11.41 -24.21
CA ARG A 435 0.75 11.48 -25.65
C ARG A 435 0.57 12.91 -26.15
N GLY A 436 1.53 13.38 -26.94
CA GLY A 436 1.41 14.65 -27.66
C GLY A 436 0.36 14.55 -28.76
N SER A 437 -0.54 15.53 -28.86
CA SER A 437 -1.64 15.51 -29.83
C SER A 437 -1.87 16.87 -30.48
N VAL A 438 -2.61 16.87 -31.59
CA VAL A 438 -3.05 18.12 -32.25
C VAL A 438 -4.26 18.75 -31.56
N TYR A 439 -4.94 18.03 -30.67
CA TYR A 439 -6.20 18.46 -30.10
C TYR A 439 -5.99 19.48 -28.99
N THR A 440 -6.74 20.57 -29.04
CA THR A 440 -6.81 21.57 -27.97
C THR A 440 -8.15 21.51 -27.22
N ARG A 441 -9.15 20.83 -27.79
CA ARG A 441 -10.48 20.66 -27.18
C ARG A 441 -11.06 19.30 -27.55
N ASN A 442 -11.87 18.76 -26.65
CA ASN A 442 -12.46 17.42 -26.82
C ASN A 442 -13.38 17.32 -28.05
N ASP A 443 -14.01 18.42 -28.46
CA ASP A 443 -14.91 18.45 -29.63
C ASP A 443 -14.19 18.27 -30.97
N GLN A 444 -12.86 18.37 -31.00
CA GLN A 444 -12.01 18.11 -32.16
C GLN A 444 -11.73 16.62 -32.36
N ILE A 445 -11.96 15.79 -31.35
CA ILE A 445 -11.75 14.34 -31.42
C ILE A 445 -12.92 13.74 -32.19
N LYS A 446 -12.62 13.19 -33.38
CA LYS A 446 -13.58 12.55 -34.30
C LYS A 446 -13.22 11.11 -34.64
N GLU A 447 -12.14 10.62 -34.07
CA GLU A 447 -11.60 9.29 -34.26
C GLU A 447 -11.36 8.62 -32.91
N GLU A 448 -10.96 7.35 -32.94
CA GLU A 448 -10.56 6.65 -31.73
C GLU A 448 -9.24 7.24 -31.22
N VAL A 449 -9.27 7.70 -29.97
CA VAL A 449 -8.10 8.16 -29.22
C VAL A 449 -7.97 7.26 -28.01
N TYR A 450 -6.80 6.67 -27.83
CA TYR A 450 -6.51 5.69 -26.77
C TYR A 450 -6.26 6.36 -25.40
N GLY A 451 -7.04 7.38 -25.06
CA GLY A 451 -6.84 8.19 -23.87
C GLY A 451 -7.81 9.37 -23.71
N THR A 452 -7.71 10.04 -22.57
CA THR A 452 -8.47 11.27 -22.25
C THR A 452 -7.66 12.50 -22.61
N LEU A 453 -8.26 13.52 -23.24
CA LEU A 453 -7.61 14.82 -23.41
C LEU A 453 -7.60 15.58 -22.06
N LEU A 454 -6.42 15.69 -21.44
CA LEU A 454 -6.25 16.24 -20.08
C LEU A 454 -5.98 17.74 -20.07
N ALA A 455 -5.21 18.18 -21.07
CA ALA A 455 -4.85 19.57 -21.32
C ALA A 455 -4.72 19.78 -22.84
N GLU A 456 -4.52 21.03 -23.27
CA GLU A 456 -4.21 21.31 -24.67
C GLU A 456 -3.01 20.45 -25.12
N ASN A 457 -3.18 19.77 -26.26
CA ASN A 457 -2.20 18.90 -26.89
C ASN A 457 -1.77 17.67 -26.06
N THR A 458 -2.47 17.35 -24.97
CA THR A 458 -2.01 16.37 -23.99
C THR A 458 -3.06 15.30 -23.74
N VAL A 459 -2.84 14.10 -24.25
CA VAL A 459 -3.72 12.94 -24.05
C VAL A 459 -3.10 12.02 -22.99
N GLY A 460 -3.80 11.76 -21.89
CA GLY A 460 -3.42 10.73 -20.93
C GLY A 460 -3.80 9.35 -21.47
N ALA A 461 -2.81 8.52 -21.79
CA ALA A 461 -3.05 7.22 -22.40
C ALA A 461 -3.71 6.25 -21.40
N HIS A 462 -4.71 5.50 -21.85
CA HIS A 462 -5.32 4.43 -21.05
C HIS A 462 -4.30 3.32 -20.80
N HIS A 463 -4.27 2.80 -19.58
CA HIS A 463 -3.39 1.72 -19.18
C HIS A 463 -3.90 1.01 -17.93
N ASP A 464 -3.30 -0.13 -17.60
CA ASP A 464 -3.57 -0.87 -16.37
C ASP A 464 -2.34 -0.89 -15.46
N HIS A 465 -2.54 -1.15 -14.18
CA HIS A 465 -1.48 -1.57 -13.26
C HIS A 465 -1.87 -2.89 -12.60
N PHE A 466 -1.12 -3.95 -12.84
CA PHE A 466 -1.25 -5.22 -12.13
C PHE A 466 -0.03 -5.47 -11.25
N LEU A 467 -0.25 -5.91 -10.01
CA LEU A 467 0.80 -6.27 -9.07
C LEU A 467 0.53 -7.67 -8.52
N THR A 468 1.48 -8.59 -8.74
CA THR A 468 1.36 -9.98 -8.29
C THR A 468 2.28 -10.24 -7.09
N TYR A 469 1.70 -10.67 -5.99
CA TYR A 469 2.39 -11.00 -4.74
C TYR A 469 2.65 -12.51 -4.66
N HIS A 470 3.87 -12.88 -4.27
CA HIS A 470 4.21 -14.24 -3.84
C HIS A 470 4.01 -14.33 -2.33
N LEU A 471 3.14 -15.23 -1.85
CA LEU A 471 2.78 -15.40 -0.44
C LEU A 471 2.93 -16.87 -0.03
N ASP A 472 4.12 -17.24 0.44
CA ASP A 472 4.42 -18.58 0.97
C ASP A 472 3.94 -18.66 2.42
N LEU A 473 2.70 -19.12 2.60
CA LEU A 473 2.04 -19.23 3.91
C LEU A 473 2.30 -20.60 4.52
N ASP A 474 3.03 -20.62 5.62
CA ASP A 474 3.21 -21.79 6.47
C ASP A 474 2.29 -21.68 7.69
N VAL A 475 0.99 -21.91 7.49
CA VAL A 475 -0.03 -21.74 8.54
C VAL A 475 0.19 -22.78 9.64
N ASP A 476 0.88 -22.38 10.70
CA ASP A 476 1.34 -23.26 11.79
C ASP A 476 2.07 -24.51 11.23
N GLY A 477 2.94 -24.32 10.22
CA GLY A 477 3.68 -25.37 9.52
C GLY A 477 3.38 -25.41 8.02
N ASP A 478 4.21 -26.15 7.29
CA ASP A 478 4.27 -26.20 5.82
C ASP A 478 3.17 -27.07 5.18
N ALA A 479 2.72 -28.14 5.83
CA ALA A 479 1.66 -29.01 5.28
C ALA A 479 0.28 -28.33 5.32
N ASN A 480 -0.11 -27.64 4.25
CA ASN A 480 -1.33 -26.83 4.14
C ASN A 480 -2.20 -27.25 2.94
N SER A 481 -3.45 -26.79 2.92
CA SER A 481 -4.39 -26.97 1.83
C SER A 481 -5.10 -25.66 1.50
N PHE A 482 -5.46 -25.47 0.24
CA PHE A 482 -6.31 -24.35 -0.17
C PHE A 482 -7.78 -24.75 -0.19
N VAL A 483 -8.64 -23.99 0.51
CA VAL A 483 -10.07 -24.25 0.66
C VAL A 483 -10.88 -23.08 0.15
N LYS A 484 -11.84 -23.37 -0.72
CA LYS A 484 -12.87 -22.43 -1.19
C LYS A 484 -14.13 -22.67 -0.39
N SER A 485 -14.58 -21.70 0.39
CA SER A 485 -15.79 -21.77 1.21
C SER A 485 -16.88 -20.90 0.61
N ASN A 486 -17.67 -21.49 -0.29
CA ASN A 486 -18.69 -20.78 -1.06
C ASN A 486 -20.00 -20.64 -0.30
N LEU A 487 -20.63 -19.46 -0.40
CA LEU A 487 -21.95 -19.16 0.13
C LEU A 487 -23.02 -19.60 -0.88
N GLN A 488 -23.75 -20.65 -0.56
CA GLN A 488 -24.80 -21.19 -1.43
C GLN A 488 -26.19 -20.93 -0.85
N MET A 489 -27.03 -20.20 -1.59
CA MET A 489 -28.46 -20.10 -1.26
C MET A 489 -29.09 -21.49 -1.33
N THR A 490 -29.75 -21.87 -0.26
CA THR A 490 -30.47 -23.14 -0.11
C THR A 490 -31.92 -22.84 0.21
N ARG A 491 -32.84 -23.44 -0.55
CA ARG A 491 -34.28 -23.38 -0.23
C ARG A 491 -34.56 -24.22 1.01
N VAL A 492 -35.48 -23.75 1.83
CA VAL A 492 -36.01 -24.56 2.92
C VAL A 492 -36.84 -25.68 2.28
N ALA A 493 -36.51 -26.93 2.61
CA ALA A 493 -37.35 -28.07 2.27
C ALA A 493 -38.54 -28.10 3.23
N ASP A 494 -39.73 -28.30 2.67
CA ASP A 494 -41.02 -28.41 3.37
C ASP A 494 -41.45 -27.17 4.20
N GLN A 495 -42.71 -27.14 4.67
CA GLN A 495 -43.29 -26.04 5.47
C GLN A 495 -42.70 -25.90 6.89
N MET A 496 -41.48 -26.41 7.13
CA MET A 496 -40.82 -26.41 8.44
C MET A 496 -40.38 -25.03 8.93
N SER A 497 -40.40 -24.02 8.05
CA SER A 497 -40.10 -22.64 8.42
C SER A 497 -40.97 -21.67 7.64
N PRO A 498 -41.39 -20.54 8.24
CA PRO A 498 -41.93 -19.41 7.48
C PRO A 498 -40.88 -18.78 6.54
N ARG A 499 -39.57 -19.05 6.74
CA ARG A 499 -38.50 -18.67 5.80
C ARG A 499 -38.53 -19.57 4.56
N LYS A 500 -38.40 -18.98 3.37
CA LYS A 500 -38.31 -19.71 2.10
C LYS A 500 -36.90 -20.16 1.72
N SER A 501 -35.88 -19.53 2.30
CA SER A 501 -34.47 -19.82 2.01
C SER A 501 -33.55 -19.36 3.13
N TYR A 502 -32.34 -19.90 3.10
CA TYR A 502 -31.17 -19.51 3.88
C TYR A 502 -29.92 -19.70 3.01
N TRP A 503 -28.73 -19.39 3.51
CA TRP A 503 -27.48 -19.73 2.85
C TRP A 503 -26.72 -20.73 3.71
N ARG A 504 -25.95 -21.60 3.07
CA ARG A 504 -25.02 -22.53 3.72
C ARG A 504 -23.63 -22.33 3.14
N VAL A 505 -22.61 -22.67 3.92
CA VAL A 505 -21.24 -22.73 3.43
C VAL A 505 -21.01 -24.11 2.82
N VAL A 506 -20.60 -24.14 1.55
CA VAL A 506 -20.11 -25.35 0.87
C VAL A 506 -18.61 -25.18 0.68
N SER A 507 -17.84 -26.01 1.38
CA SER A 507 -16.38 -25.92 1.33
C SER A 507 -15.80 -27.01 0.43
N GLU A 508 -14.88 -26.62 -0.45
CA GLU A 508 -14.15 -27.51 -1.35
C GLU A 508 -12.65 -27.31 -1.15
N THR A 509 -11.90 -28.40 -0.98
CA THR A 509 -10.44 -28.35 -0.96
C THR A 509 -9.91 -28.50 -2.39
N ALA A 510 -9.14 -27.52 -2.84
CA ALA A 510 -8.47 -27.59 -4.12
C ALA A 510 -7.38 -28.67 -4.07
N LYS A 511 -7.41 -29.61 -5.02
CA LYS A 511 -6.49 -30.76 -5.03
C LYS A 511 -5.28 -30.51 -5.90
N THR A 512 -5.46 -29.75 -6.96
CA THR A 512 -4.44 -29.45 -7.97
C THR A 512 -4.35 -27.95 -8.28
N GLU A 513 -3.27 -27.52 -8.91
CA GLU A 513 -3.06 -26.11 -9.30
C GLU A 513 -4.22 -25.55 -10.14
N SER A 514 -4.84 -26.36 -11.02
CA SER A 514 -5.99 -25.93 -11.83
C SER A 514 -7.22 -25.60 -10.99
N ASP A 515 -7.44 -26.32 -9.89
CA ASP A 515 -8.59 -26.12 -9.00
C ASP A 515 -8.48 -24.80 -8.20
N ALA A 516 -7.26 -24.26 -8.12
CA ALA A 516 -6.89 -23.08 -7.36
C ALA A 516 -6.57 -21.85 -8.23
N ARG A 517 -6.98 -21.84 -9.51
CA ARG A 517 -6.95 -20.65 -10.37
C ARG A 517 -8.27 -19.92 -10.27
N ILE A 518 -8.33 -18.84 -9.48
CA ILE A 518 -9.59 -18.18 -9.14
C ILE A 518 -9.68 -16.80 -9.81
N ARG A 519 -10.78 -16.60 -10.54
CA ARG A 519 -11.26 -15.28 -10.93
C ARG A 519 -12.24 -14.81 -9.86
N LEU A 520 -11.86 -13.77 -9.13
CA LEU A 520 -12.72 -13.21 -8.09
C LEU A 520 -13.98 -12.60 -8.72
N GLY A 521 -15.09 -12.58 -7.97
CA GLY A 521 -16.37 -12.05 -8.44
C GLY A 521 -17.29 -13.07 -9.13
N ALA A 522 -16.78 -14.21 -9.59
CA ALA A 522 -17.60 -15.28 -10.17
C ALA A 522 -18.44 -16.03 -9.12
N GLU A 523 -17.86 -16.28 -7.95
CA GLU A 523 -18.51 -16.95 -6.82
C GLU A 523 -18.36 -16.08 -5.55
N GLN A 524 -19.34 -16.17 -4.65
CA GLN A 524 -19.27 -15.54 -3.34
C GLN A 524 -18.74 -16.56 -2.33
N GLY A 525 -17.55 -16.33 -1.78
CA GLY A 525 -16.95 -17.25 -0.82
C GLY A 525 -15.68 -16.72 -0.20
N ASP A 526 -15.28 -17.34 0.91
CA ASP A 526 -13.97 -17.13 1.51
C ASP A 526 -12.94 -18.03 0.82
N LEU A 527 -11.73 -17.50 0.62
CA LEU A 527 -10.56 -18.25 0.13
C LEU A 527 -9.58 -18.42 1.29
N LEU A 528 -9.28 -19.67 1.66
CA LEU A 528 -8.51 -19.99 2.85
C LEU A 528 -7.29 -20.85 2.53
N VAL A 529 -6.17 -20.54 3.19
CA VAL A 529 -5.07 -21.50 3.39
C VAL A 529 -5.23 -22.08 4.79
N VAL A 530 -5.40 -23.39 4.88
CA VAL A 530 -5.65 -24.09 6.14
C VAL A 530 -4.60 -25.16 6.39
N ASN A 531 -4.29 -25.42 7.65
CA ASN A 531 -3.52 -26.60 8.04
C ASN A 531 -4.50 -27.73 8.40
N PRO A 532 -4.65 -28.77 7.56
CA PRO A 532 -5.61 -29.83 7.82
C PRO A 532 -5.22 -30.74 8.99
N ASN A 533 -3.96 -30.68 9.43
CA ASN A 533 -3.38 -31.53 10.47
C ASN A 533 -3.51 -30.92 11.88
N LYS A 534 -3.95 -29.67 11.98
CA LYS A 534 -4.07 -28.94 13.24
C LYS A 534 -5.46 -28.33 13.36
N ARG A 535 -6.05 -28.45 14.55
CA ARG A 535 -7.40 -27.99 14.84
C ARG A 535 -7.44 -27.17 16.12
N THR A 536 -8.45 -26.33 16.22
CA THR A 536 -8.89 -25.76 17.50
C THR A 536 -9.50 -26.85 18.38
N ASP A 537 -9.73 -26.54 19.65
CA ASP A 537 -10.40 -27.46 20.60
C ASP A 537 -11.83 -27.80 20.16
N LEU A 538 -12.47 -26.91 19.38
CA LEU A 538 -13.79 -27.12 18.78
C LEU A 538 -13.75 -27.97 17.49
N GLY A 539 -12.57 -28.38 17.04
CA GLY A 539 -12.38 -29.22 15.85
C GLY A 539 -12.33 -28.47 14.52
N ASN A 540 -12.28 -27.13 14.52
CA ASN A 540 -12.11 -26.35 13.29
C ASN A 540 -10.66 -26.42 12.81
N SER A 541 -10.44 -26.61 11.51
CA SER A 541 -9.09 -26.49 10.93
C SER A 541 -8.57 -25.07 11.12
N ILE A 542 -7.32 -24.94 11.55
CA ILE A 542 -6.68 -23.62 11.68
C ILE A 542 -6.35 -23.08 10.28
N GLY A 543 -6.50 -21.78 10.07
CA GLY A 543 -6.31 -21.19 8.75
C GLY A 543 -6.05 -19.69 8.76
N TYR A 544 -5.72 -19.19 7.58
CA TYR A 544 -5.73 -17.77 7.22
C TYR A 544 -6.60 -17.59 5.97
N ARG A 545 -7.46 -16.58 5.97
CA ARG A 545 -8.28 -16.22 4.82
C ARG A 545 -7.70 -15.02 4.09
N LEU A 546 -7.76 -15.05 2.77
CA LEU A 546 -7.49 -13.91 1.90
C LEU A 546 -8.77 -13.06 1.81
N ILE A 547 -8.69 -11.81 2.25
CA ILE A 547 -9.71 -10.79 2.01
C ILE A 547 -9.17 -9.90 0.88
N PRO A 548 -9.63 -10.09 -0.36
CA PRO A 548 -9.14 -9.31 -1.49
C PRO A 548 -9.61 -7.85 -1.42
N GLY A 549 -8.86 -6.97 -2.07
CA GLY A 549 -9.30 -5.60 -2.34
C GLY A 549 -10.17 -5.50 -3.57
N SER A 550 -9.99 -4.39 -4.32
CA SER A 550 -10.65 -4.21 -5.61
C SER A 550 -10.36 -5.39 -6.54
N VAL A 551 -11.41 -5.90 -7.20
CA VAL A 551 -11.32 -7.00 -8.15
C VAL A 551 -11.16 -6.43 -9.55
N THR A 552 -10.06 -6.79 -10.21
CA THR A 552 -9.72 -6.35 -11.57
C THR A 552 -9.25 -7.54 -12.38
N HIS A 553 -9.59 -7.58 -13.66
CA HIS A 553 -9.21 -8.64 -14.59
C HIS A 553 -8.54 -8.03 -15.82
N PRO A 554 -7.59 -8.72 -16.46
CA PRO A 554 -7.02 -8.23 -17.71
C PRO A 554 -8.11 -8.08 -18.78
N VAL A 555 -8.00 -7.02 -19.57
CA VAL A 555 -8.91 -6.71 -20.68
C VAL A 555 -8.28 -6.94 -22.06
N LEU A 556 -6.99 -7.30 -22.10
CA LEU A 556 -6.30 -7.75 -23.31
C LEU A 556 -6.79 -9.15 -23.72
N SER A 557 -6.71 -9.45 -25.02
CA SER A 557 -7.02 -10.79 -25.50
C SER A 557 -5.95 -11.79 -25.06
N ASP A 558 -6.37 -13.03 -24.85
CA ASP A 558 -5.51 -14.09 -24.31
C ASP A 558 -4.33 -14.48 -25.23
N ASP A 559 -4.43 -14.14 -26.52
CA ASP A 559 -3.46 -14.37 -27.61
C ASP A 559 -2.61 -13.14 -27.94
N ASP A 560 -2.86 -11.98 -27.32
CA ASP A 560 -1.97 -10.82 -27.42
C ASP A 560 -0.60 -11.18 -26.82
N TYR A 561 0.48 -10.85 -27.53
CA TYR A 561 1.85 -11.09 -27.06
C TYR A 561 2.10 -10.50 -25.67
N SER A 562 1.52 -9.33 -25.41
CA SER A 562 1.58 -8.63 -24.13
C SER A 562 0.95 -9.47 -23.02
N GLN A 563 -0.24 -10.01 -23.29
CA GLN A 563 -0.98 -10.84 -22.34
C GLN A 563 -0.39 -12.25 -22.18
N ILE A 564 0.31 -12.76 -23.19
CA ILE A 564 1.10 -14.02 -23.11
C ILE A 564 2.27 -13.84 -22.14
N ARG A 565 3.00 -12.72 -22.21
CA ARG A 565 4.07 -12.38 -21.26
C ARG A 565 3.52 -12.09 -19.87
N GLY A 566 2.44 -11.32 -19.79
CA GLY A 566 1.70 -10.99 -18.56
C GLY A 566 0.69 -12.05 -18.12
N ALA A 567 0.81 -13.32 -18.54
CA ALA A 567 -0.25 -14.33 -18.34
C ALA A 567 -0.58 -14.65 -16.87
N PHE A 568 0.28 -14.26 -15.94
CA PHE A 568 0.03 -14.34 -14.50
C PHE A 568 -1.14 -13.46 -14.01
N THR A 569 -1.60 -12.50 -14.82
CA THR A 569 -2.77 -11.65 -14.49
C THR A 569 -4.11 -12.29 -14.84
N LYS A 570 -4.14 -13.40 -15.60
CA LYS A 570 -5.38 -14.06 -16.06
C LYS A 570 -6.32 -14.53 -14.93
N TYR A 571 -5.77 -14.70 -13.74
CA TYR A 571 -6.50 -15.03 -12.51
C TYR A 571 -6.00 -14.13 -11.38
N ASN A 572 -6.91 -13.79 -10.46
CA ASN A 572 -6.57 -12.98 -9.29
C ASN A 572 -5.84 -13.82 -8.23
N VAL A 573 -6.15 -15.11 -8.15
CA VAL A 573 -5.54 -16.03 -7.20
C VAL A 573 -5.03 -17.26 -7.92
N TRP A 574 -3.81 -17.66 -7.57
CA TRP A 574 -3.22 -18.94 -7.94
C TRP A 574 -2.69 -19.62 -6.68
N VAL A 575 -2.67 -20.95 -6.67
CA VAL A 575 -1.94 -21.71 -5.65
C VAL A 575 -1.08 -22.76 -6.35
N THR A 576 0.20 -22.78 -6.01
CA THR A 576 1.19 -23.74 -6.54
C THR A 576 1.86 -24.47 -5.37
N PRO A 577 2.37 -25.70 -5.55
CA PRO A 577 3.29 -26.26 -4.57
C PRO A 577 4.53 -25.37 -4.46
N TYR A 578 5.12 -25.29 -3.27
CA TYR A 578 6.39 -24.61 -3.07
C TYR A 578 7.47 -25.16 -4.00
N ASN A 579 8.20 -24.25 -4.63
CA ASN A 579 9.42 -24.53 -5.35
C ASN A 579 10.37 -23.33 -5.22
N LYS A 580 11.57 -23.59 -4.74
CA LYS A 580 12.62 -22.60 -4.54
C LYS A 580 12.89 -21.73 -5.79
N SER A 581 12.82 -22.30 -6.99
CA SER A 581 13.11 -21.56 -8.23
C SER A 581 11.94 -20.73 -8.75
N GLU A 582 10.72 -20.96 -8.28
CA GLU A 582 9.49 -20.32 -8.78
C GLU A 582 9.20 -19.04 -7.99
N LYS A 583 9.95 -17.96 -8.28
CA LYS A 583 9.88 -16.68 -7.54
C LYS A 583 9.22 -15.54 -8.32
N TRP A 584 9.35 -15.54 -9.63
CA TRP A 584 9.06 -14.40 -10.51
C TRP A 584 7.90 -14.72 -11.45
N ALA A 585 6.72 -14.13 -11.22
CA ALA A 585 5.49 -14.49 -11.94
C ALA A 585 5.56 -14.27 -13.46
N GLY A 586 6.36 -13.28 -13.90
CA GLY A 586 6.67 -13.02 -15.32
C GLY A 586 7.84 -13.82 -15.90
N GLY A 587 8.49 -14.66 -15.10
CA GLY A 587 9.69 -15.44 -15.44
C GLY A 587 11.00 -14.79 -15.01
N LEU A 588 12.09 -15.57 -14.99
CA LEU A 588 13.39 -15.08 -14.54
C LEU A 588 13.95 -13.97 -15.46
N TYR A 589 13.77 -14.12 -16.78
CA TYR A 589 14.23 -13.18 -17.81
C TYR A 589 13.04 -12.52 -18.50
N ALA A 590 12.63 -11.34 -18.01
CA ALA A 590 11.38 -10.69 -18.40
C ALA A 590 11.52 -9.82 -19.66
N ASP A 591 12.63 -9.09 -19.83
CA ASP A 591 12.86 -8.26 -21.02
C ASP A 591 12.82 -9.14 -22.27
N GLN A 592 11.98 -8.77 -23.25
CA GLN A 592 11.80 -9.52 -24.51
C GLN A 592 11.46 -11.02 -24.32
N SER A 593 10.83 -11.37 -23.19
CA SER A 593 10.38 -12.73 -22.91
C SER A 593 9.28 -13.21 -23.86
N ARG A 594 9.09 -14.53 -23.97
CA ARG A 594 8.05 -15.13 -24.84
C ARG A 594 6.87 -15.72 -24.07
N GLY A 595 6.78 -15.45 -22.77
CA GLY A 595 5.75 -16.03 -21.89
C GLY A 595 5.90 -17.54 -21.69
N ASP A 596 7.12 -18.06 -21.78
CA ASP A 596 7.47 -19.48 -21.66
C ASP A 596 7.88 -19.91 -20.24
N ASP A 597 8.18 -18.95 -19.35
CA ASP A 597 8.55 -19.18 -17.94
C ASP A 597 7.65 -18.43 -16.94
N THR A 598 6.37 -18.24 -17.25
CA THR A 598 5.44 -17.50 -16.37
C THR A 598 4.79 -18.40 -15.31
N LEU A 599 4.18 -17.80 -14.28
CA LEU A 599 3.31 -18.50 -13.32
C LEU A 599 2.22 -19.31 -14.03
N ALA A 600 1.65 -18.76 -15.11
CA ALA A 600 0.68 -19.46 -15.93
C ALA A 600 1.29 -20.75 -16.52
N ARG A 601 2.52 -20.70 -17.06
CA ARG A 601 3.23 -21.88 -17.58
C ARG A 601 3.55 -22.90 -16.50
N TRP A 602 4.04 -22.45 -15.36
CA TRP A 602 4.33 -23.31 -14.22
C TRP A 602 3.12 -24.11 -13.77
N SER A 603 1.97 -23.44 -13.66
CA SER A 603 0.72 -24.05 -13.20
C SER A 603 0.15 -25.09 -14.17
N LEU A 604 0.57 -25.12 -15.44
CA LEU A 604 0.12 -26.13 -16.42
C LEU A 604 0.61 -27.54 -16.08
N ARG A 605 1.64 -27.68 -15.22
CA ARG A 605 2.07 -28.97 -14.67
C ARG A 605 0.99 -29.63 -13.80
N ASN A 606 0.02 -28.84 -13.36
CA ASN A 606 -1.15 -29.26 -12.59
C ASN A 606 -0.82 -30.17 -11.39
N ARG A 607 0.19 -29.77 -10.63
CA ARG A 607 0.72 -30.53 -9.50
C ARG A 607 -0.32 -30.60 -8.37
N GLY A 608 -0.27 -31.66 -7.56
CA GLY A 608 -1.13 -31.77 -6.38
C GLY A 608 -0.70 -30.78 -5.29
N ILE A 609 -1.66 -30.10 -4.67
CA ILE A 609 -1.49 -29.01 -3.66
C ILE A 609 -2.18 -29.30 -2.32
N GLU A 610 -2.95 -30.38 -2.19
CA GLU A 610 -3.61 -30.73 -0.94
C GLU A 610 -2.62 -31.30 0.09
N ASN A 611 -2.62 -30.74 1.31
CA ASN A 611 -1.78 -31.12 2.45
C ASN A 611 -0.28 -31.10 2.14
N LYS A 612 0.21 -30.00 1.57
CA LYS A 612 1.60 -29.79 1.15
C LYS A 612 2.04 -28.36 1.43
N ASP A 613 3.35 -28.15 1.31
CA ASP A 613 3.92 -26.81 1.21
C ASP A 613 3.42 -26.14 -0.08
N ILE A 614 2.70 -25.02 0.07
CA ILE A 614 2.00 -24.32 -1.01
C ILE A 614 2.23 -22.81 -0.94
N VAL A 615 2.30 -22.19 -2.11
CA VAL A 615 2.44 -20.75 -2.27
C VAL A 615 1.15 -20.20 -2.84
N LEU A 616 0.60 -19.20 -2.16
CA LEU A 616 -0.51 -18.38 -2.64
C LEU A 616 0.06 -17.23 -3.48
N TRP A 617 -0.50 -17.01 -4.66
CA TRP A 617 -0.18 -15.86 -5.51
C TRP A 617 -1.42 -15.00 -5.64
N TYR A 618 -1.29 -13.71 -5.33
CA TYR A 618 -2.40 -12.77 -5.42
C TYR A 618 -2.07 -11.62 -6.38
N THR A 619 -2.90 -11.46 -7.41
CA THR A 619 -2.82 -10.35 -8.37
C THR A 619 -3.88 -9.30 -8.05
N LEU A 620 -3.41 -8.14 -7.62
CA LEU A 620 -4.15 -6.89 -7.53
C LEU A 620 -4.10 -6.18 -8.90
N GLY A 621 -5.15 -5.41 -9.23
CA GLY A 621 -5.15 -4.58 -10.44
C GLY A 621 -5.84 -3.23 -10.28
N PHE A 622 -5.56 -2.34 -11.24
CA PHE A 622 -6.23 -1.05 -11.46
C PHE A 622 -6.40 -0.86 -12.97
N HIS A 623 -7.61 -0.55 -13.42
CA HIS A 623 -7.82 0.04 -14.76
C HIS A 623 -7.74 1.55 -14.62
N HIS A 624 -6.81 2.18 -15.34
CA HIS A 624 -6.58 3.61 -15.25
C HIS A 624 -7.03 4.30 -16.53
N VAL A 625 -8.21 4.92 -16.44
CA VAL A 625 -8.66 5.96 -17.37
C VAL A 625 -8.25 7.29 -16.76
N PRO A 626 -7.24 8.00 -17.28
CA PRO A 626 -6.79 9.24 -16.68
C PRO A 626 -7.86 10.32 -16.75
N TYR A 627 -7.99 11.12 -15.68
CA TYR A 627 -8.83 12.30 -15.61
C TYR A 627 -7.99 13.57 -15.42
N GLN A 628 -8.62 14.74 -15.59
CA GLN A 628 -7.89 16.02 -15.51
C GLN A 628 -7.28 16.25 -14.12
N GLU A 629 -7.90 15.72 -13.07
CA GLU A 629 -7.42 15.76 -11.69
C GLU A 629 -6.10 14.99 -11.50
N ASP A 630 -5.76 14.08 -12.41
CA ASP A 630 -4.50 13.33 -12.38
C ASP A 630 -3.34 14.12 -13.03
N PHE A 631 -3.65 15.23 -13.70
CA PHE A 631 -2.69 16.11 -14.38
C PHE A 631 -2.40 17.38 -13.55
N PRO A 632 -1.14 17.83 -13.44
CA PRO A 632 0.08 17.27 -14.04
C PRO A 632 0.79 16.22 -13.15
N VAL A 633 0.22 15.93 -11.98
CA VAL A 633 0.72 14.95 -11.01
C VAL A 633 -0.48 14.30 -10.32
N MET A 634 -0.50 12.98 -10.25
CA MET A 634 -1.66 12.20 -9.86
C MET A 634 -1.80 12.13 -8.33
N PRO A 635 -2.96 12.50 -7.74
CA PRO A 635 -3.25 12.20 -6.34
C PRO A 635 -3.19 10.70 -6.05
N THR A 636 -2.73 10.31 -4.86
CA THR A 636 -2.53 8.89 -4.56
C THR A 636 -3.85 8.09 -4.58
N ILE A 637 -3.90 7.03 -5.39
CA ILE A 637 -4.96 6.01 -5.38
C ILE A 637 -4.41 4.76 -4.70
N SER A 638 -5.15 4.13 -3.78
CA SER A 638 -4.66 2.98 -3.02
C SER A 638 -5.63 1.81 -3.01
N SER A 639 -5.08 0.60 -3.07
CA SER A 639 -5.81 -0.67 -2.89
C SER A 639 -4.88 -1.68 -2.22
N GLY A 640 -5.41 -2.83 -1.81
CA GLY A 640 -4.65 -3.81 -1.04
C GLY A 640 -5.45 -5.05 -0.71
N PHE A 641 -4.91 -5.91 0.15
CA PHE A 641 -5.59 -7.11 0.64
C PHE A 641 -5.24 -7.36 2.11
N GLU A 642 -6.04 -8.20 2.78
CA GLU A 642 -5.78 -8.62 4.15
C GLU A 642 -5.69 -10.15 4.24
N LEU A 643 -4.60 -10.65 4.81
CA LEU A 643 -4.49 -12.01 5.29
C LEU A 643 -4.97 -12.04 6.74
N ARG A 644 -6.16 -12.58 6.99
CA ARG A 644 -6.79 -12.58 8.31
C ARG A 644 -6.81 -13.99 8.91
N PRO A 645 -6.48 -14.19 10.20
CA PRO A 645 -6.61 -15.48 10.84
C PRO A 645 -8.07 -15.98 10.80
N ALA A 646 -8.26 -17.26 10.45
CA ALA A 646 -9.55 -17.93 10.36
C ALA A 646 -9.48 -19.22 11.18
N ASN A 647 -10.10 -19.23 12.36
CA ASN A 647 -9.95 -20.29 13.36
C ASN A 647 -8.49 -20.60 13.73
N PHE A 648 -7.55 -19.68 13.50
CA PHE A 648 -6.16 -19.89 13.85
C PHE A 648 -5.97 -19.95 15.38
N PHE A 649 -6.62 -19.03 16.10
CA PHE A 649 -6.64 -18.96 17.56
C PHE A 649 -7.92 -19.63 18.11
N GLU A 650 -7.92 -20.05 19.38
CA GLU A 650 -9.13 -20.64 20.00
C GLU A 650 -10.26 -19.61 20.21
N SER A 651 -9.91 -18.33 20.30
CA SER A 651 -10.83 -17.21 20.50
C SER A 651 -10.18 -15.90 20.06
N ASN A 652 -10.87 -14.78 20.24
CA ASN A 652 -10.35 -13.45 19.89
C ASN A 652 -8.94 -13.21 20.51
N PRO A 653 -7.85 -13.13 19.71
CA PRO A 653 -6.48 -13.04 20.21
C PRO A 653 -6.19 -11.71 20.92
N VAL A 654 -6.98 -10.67 20.68
CA VAL A 654 -6.81 -9.33 21.26
C VAL A 654 -7.76 -9.06 22.43
N LEU A 655 -8.46 -10.07 22.93
CA LEU A 655 -9.33 -9.94 24.10
C LEU A 655 -8.55 -9.52 25.36
N LYS A 656 -7.31 -10.00 25.51
CA LYS A 656 -6.43 -9.72 26.66
C LYS A 656 -5.32 -8.70 26.39
N VAL A 657 -5.41 -7.94 25.30
CA VAL A 657 -4.45 -6.88 24.97
C VAL A 657 -4.85 -5.59 25.68
N LYS A 658 -3.97 -5.05 26.52
CA LYS A 658 -4.20 -3.76 27.19
C LYS A 658 -4.06 -2.61 26.18
N PRO A 659 -4.92 -1.59 26.26
CA PRO A 659 -4.74 -0.39 25.47
C PRO A 659 -3.43 0.32 25.87
N PRO A 660 -2.75 1.01 24.93
CA PRO A 660 -1.64 1.88 25.26
C PRO A 660 -2.10 2.95 26.28
N PRO A 661 -1.25 3.33 27.26
CA PRO A 661 -1.59 4.34 28.25
C PRO A 661 -1.83 5.70 27.58
N THR A 662 -2.76 6.48 28.12
CA THR A 662 -2.99 7.85 27.66
C THR A 662 -1.84 8.75 28.11
N VAL A 663 -1.16 9.37 27.15
CA VAL A 663 -0.11 10.35 27.43
C VAL A 663 -0.73 11.74 27.53
N ASN A 664 -0.61 12.37 28.69
CA ASN A 664 -0.97 13.78 28.86
C ASN A 664 0.18 14.65 28.36
N TRP A 665 -0.09 15.49 27.36
CA TRP A 665 0.88 16.45 26.87
C TRP A 665 1.18 17.50 27.95
N SER A 666 2.35 17.42 28.56
CA SER A 666 2.71 18.18 29.77
C SER A 666 3.20 19.61 29.51
N ASN A 667 3.18 20.09 28.25
CA ASN A 667 3.77 21.39 27.89
C ASN A 667 2.87 22.40 27.16
N CYS A 668 1.55 22.23 27.22
CA CYS A 668 0.60 23.28 26.80
C CYS A 668 -0.60 23.27 27.76
N SER A 669 -0.93 24.42 28.34
CA SER A 669 -2.20 24.59 29.04
C SER A 669 -3.33 24.22 28.07
N ARG A 670 -4.11 23.20 28.41
CA ARG A 670 -5.37 22.93 27.72
C ARG A 670 -6.26 24.15 27.93
N ASN A 671 -6.29 25.07 26.97
CA ASN A 671 -7.46 25.94 26.81
C ASN A 671 -8.58 25.05 26.28
N THR A 672 -9.18 24.28 27.19
CA THR A 672 -10.42 23.57 26.92
C THR A 672 -11.50 24.63 26.80
N THR A 673 -11.70 25.18 25.60
CA THR A 673 -12.92 25.93 25.30
C THR A 673 -14.03 24.89 25.24
N LEU A 674 -14.75 24.73 26.35
CA LEU A 674 -15.96 23.93 26.41
C LEU A 674 -16.96 24.56 25.43
N PHE A 675 -17.16 23.95 24.26
CA PHE A 675 -18.29 24.30 23.39
C PHE A 675 -19.56 23.77 24.08
N ILE A 676 -20.11 24.54 25.00
CA ILE A 676 -21.50 24.37 25.40
C ILE A 676 -22.32 24.82 24.18
N ARG A 677 -22.83 23.88 23.40
CA ARG A 677 -23.93 24.18 22.48
C ARG A 677 -25.15 24.50 23.35
N SER A 678 -25.41 25.79 23.58
CA SER A 678 -26.75 26.23 23.97
C SER A 678 -27.66 25.99 22.76
N ALA A 679 -28.47 24.93 22.80
CA ALA A 679 -29.60 24.83 21.89
C ALA A 679 -30.58 25.96 22.25
N LYS A 680 -30.56 27.06 21.49
CA LYS A 680 -31.70 27.98 21.45
C LYS A 680 -32.81 27.27 20.70
N TRP A 681 -33.81 26.82 21.44
CA TRP A 681 -35.08 26.40 20.89
C TRP A 681 -35.91 27.66 20.69
N ASP A 682 -36.03 28.13 19.45
CA ASP A 682 -36.99 29.16 19.09
C ASP A 682 -38.39 28.52 19.07
N PHE A 683 -39.11 28.61 20.17
CA PHE A 683 -40.53 28.26 20.22
C PHE A 683 -41.34 29.36 19.54
N HIS A 684 -41.81 29.09 18.32
CA HIS A 684 -42.98 29.80 17.79
C HIS A 684 -44.22 29.27 18.51
N SER A 685 -44.83 30.15 19.30
CA SER A 685 -46.05 29.88 20.06
C SER A 685 -47.26 29.80 19.12
N SER A 686 -47.91 28.64 19.08
CA SER A 686 -49.37 28.57 18.93
C SER A 686 -49.89 27.77 20.13
N PHE A 687 -50.46 28.49 21.09
CA PHE A 687 -51.14 27.93 22.25
C PHE A 687 -52.32 27.07 21.79
N ASP A 688 -52.33 25.79 22.19
CA ASP A 688 -53.59 25.12 22.50
C ASP A 688 -53.40 24.37 23.84
N ALA A 689 -54.32 24.63 24.75
CA ALA A 689 -54.22 24.31 26.15
C ALA A 689 -54.88 22.95 26.42
N ARG A 690 -54.07 21.92 26.73
CA ARG A 690 -54.39 20.78 27.61
C ARG A 690 -53.32 19.68 27.46
N ALA A 691 -52.38 19.62 28.39
CA ALA A 691 -51.78 18.39 28.95
C ALA A 691 -50.52 18.77 29.74
N GLY A 692 -50.47 18.43 31.03
CA GLY A 692 -49.33 18.67 31.89
C GLY A 692 -48.16 17.73 31.58
N LEU A 693 -46.95 18.28 31.49
CA LEU A 693 -45.70 17.53 31.36
C LEU A 693 -44.92 17.61 32.68
N VAL A 694 -44.67 16.46 33.29
CA VAL A 694 -43.81 16.28 34.47
C VAL A 694 -42.39 16.00 33.99
N ILE A 695 -41.42 16.85 34.34
CA ILE A 695 -39.99 16.65 34.05
C ILE A 695 -39.27 16.32 35.37
N SER A 696 -38.67 15.13 35.43
CA SER A 696 -37.77 14.69 36.50
C SER A 696 -36.33 15.01 36.09
N LEU A 697 -35.59 15.74 36.95
CA LEU A 697 -34.17 16.06 36.76
C LEU A 697 -33.34 15.13 37.65
N GLY A 698 -32.51 14.27 37.03
CA GLY A 698 -31.49 13.49 37.71
C GLY A 698 -30.23 14.33 37.96
N TYR A 699 -29.70 14.25 39.19
CA TYR A 699 -28.47 14.91 39.63
C TYR A 699 -27.24 14.03 39.35
N ASP A 700 -26.22 14.59 38.69
CA ASP A 700 -24.86 14.03 38.62
C ASP A 700 -23.92 14.75 39.58
N TYR A 701 -23.14 13.97 40.33
CA TYR A 701 -22.10 14.38 41.27
C TYR A 701 -20.79 14.72 40.53
N ILE A 702 -20.20 15.89 40.80
CA ILE A 702 -18.80 16.22 40.45
C ILE A 702 -18.10 16.69 41.73
N ASN A 703 -17.10 15.92 42.18
CA ASN A 703 -16.24 16.27 43.31
C ASN A 703 -14.93 16.93 42.84
N ASP A 704 -14.54 17.95 43.62
CA ASP A 704 -13.20 18.43 43.99
C ASP A 704 -12.21 18.96 42.94
N TRP A 705 -12.04 20.29 42.91
CA TRP A 705 -10.75 20.96 42.63
C TRP A 705 -10.58 22.22 43.53
N GLU A 706 -9.52 22.25 44.34
CA GLU A 706 -9.04 23.42 45.10
C GLU A 706 -8.25 24.39 44.20
N PHE A 707 -8.49 25.70 44.34
CA PHE A 707 -7.66 26.76 43.73
C PHE A 707 -6.79 27.44 44.81
N LYS A 708 -5.47 27.50 44.58
CA LYS A 708 -4.52 28.37 45.33
C LYS A 708 -4.08 29.58 44.49
N GLN A 709 -3.86 30.68 45.22
CA GLN A 709 -3.75 32.08 44.81
C GLN A 709 -2.41 32.53 44.20
N SER A 710 -2.54 33.51 43.28
CA SER A 710 -1.78 34.77 43.07
C SER A 710 -0.27 34.81 42.81
N GLY A 711 0.11 35.54 41.75
CA GLY A 711 1.41 36.20 41.57
C GLY A 711 1.47 37.05 40.29
N SER A 712 1.80 38.34 40.42
CA SER A 712 1.92 39.37 39.36
C SER A 712 3.36 39.50 38.84
N ILE A 713 3.56 39.82 37.55
CA ILE A 713 4.87 40.23 36.99
C ILE A 713 4.70 41.43 36.06
N GLU A 714 5.45 42.52 36.32
CA GLU A 714 5.68 43.68 35.43
C GLU A 714 6.90 43.43 34.52
N VAL A 715 6.87 43.89 33.26
CA VAL A 715 8.05 43.92 32.37
C VAL A 715 8.10 45.23 31.57
N THR A 716 9.27 45.88 31.59
CA THR A 716 9.65 47.09 30.83
C THR A 716 10.40 46.70 29.54
N ALA A 717 10.18 47.42 28.43
CA ALA A 717 10.75 47.12 27.11
C ALA A 717 11.97 48.00 26.73
N GLY A 718 12.93 47.43 25.99
CA GLY A 718 14.10 48.11 25.40
C GLY A 718 14.33 47.72 23.92
N LEU A 719 14.93 48.65 23.16
CA LEU A 719 14.99 48.81 21.69
C LEU A 719 15.85 47.80 20.85
N PRO A 720 15.72 47.78 19.50
CA PRO A 720 16.27 46.75 18.60
C PRO A 720 17.52 47.18 17.79
N GLY A 721 18.29 46.19 17.29
CA GLY A 721 19.40 46.41 16.33
C GLY A 721 19.71 45.17 15.46
N LEU A 722 19.88 45.42 14.15
CA LEU A 722 20.20 44.47 13.06
C LEU A 722 21.69 44.08 13.00
N LEU A 723 22.00 42.88 12.48
CA LEU A 723 23.15 42.61 11.58
C LEU A 723 23.07 41.19 10.95
N GLU A 724 23.27 41.12 9.62
CA GLU A 724 23.48 39.90 8.84
C GLU A 724 24.92 39.35 8.95
N THR A 725 25.12 38.03 8.82
CA THR A 725 26.22 37.41 8.05
C THR A 725 26.05 35.89 7.92
N ARG A 726 26.48 35.36 6.76
CA ARG A 726 26.49 33.94 6.32
C ARG A 726 27.54 33.10 7.07
N GLY A 727 27.27 31.80 7.26
CA GLY A 727 28.26 30.78 7.61
C GLY A 727 27.64 29.41 7.95
N SER A 728 28.01 28.38 7.19
CA SER A 728 27.66 26.96 7.37
C SER A 728 28.41 26.32 8.55
N MET A 729 27.71 25.66 9.47
CA MET A 729 28.26 24.61 10.34
C MET A 729 27.15 23.75 10.96
N TYR A 730 27.33 22.43 10.89
CA TYR A 730 26.60 21.42 11.65
C TYR A 730 26.81 21.63 13.17
N THR A 731 25.73 21.67 13.95
CA THR A 731 25.79 21.44 15.40
C THR A 731 24.54 20.74 15.92
N HIS A 732 24.72 19.49 16.38
CA HIS A 732 23.88 18.91 17.42
C HIS A 732 24.03 19.75 18.70
N LYS A 733 22.92 20.31 19.20
CA LYS A 733 22.74 20.67 20.62
C LYS A 733 21.25 20.91 20.90
N SER A 734 20.75 20.28 21.95
CA SER A 734 19.37 20.41 22.43
C SER A 734 18.95 21.87 22.65
N PRO A 735 17.68 22.22 22.41
CA PRO A 735 17.09 23.39 23.04
C PRO A 735 16.00 22.97 24.03
N ARG A 736 16.27 23.12 25.34
CA ARG A 736 15.24 23.68 26.22
C ARG A 736 15.04 25.12 25.78
N LYS A 737 14.00 25.42 25.02
CA LYS A 737 13.57 26.78 24.69
C LYS A 737 12.11 26.96 25.06
N SER A 738 11.91 27.86 26.02
CA SER A 738 10.66 28.51 26.38
C SER A 738 9.97 29.15 25.16
N CYS A 739 8.65 28.98 25.09
CA CYS A 739 7.79 29.53 24.05
C CYS A 739 7.80 31.06 24.09
N TRP A 740 8.24 31.70 22.99
CA TRP A 740 7.92 33.08 22.68
C TRP A 740 7.11 33.11 21.39
N ARG A 741 5.92 33.73 21.43
CA ARG A 741 5.13 34.07 20.26
C ARG A 741 5.35 35.55 19.97
N VAL A 742 6.03 35.88 18.88
CA VAL A 742 6.04 37.24 18.33
C VAL A 742 4.86 37.34 17.36
N VAL A 743 3.86 38.14 17.72
CA VAL A 743 2.80 38.56 16.80
C VAL A 743 3.06 40.02 16.48
N SER A 744 3.50 40.33 15.26
CA SER A 744 3.47 41.70 14.76
C SER A 744 2.19 41.90 13.95
N GLU A 745 1.17 42.48 14.56
CA GLU A 745 0.08 43.10 13.81
C GLU A 745 0.42 44.58 13.58
N LYS A 746 0.58 44.96 12.31
CA LYS A 746 0.53 46.37 11.90
C LYS A 746 -0.92 46.82 11.96
N ALA A 747 -1.34 47.40 13.08
CA ALA A 747 -2.54 48.23 13.14
C ALA A 747 -2.11 49.70 13.27
N LYS A 748 -2.56 50.54 12.33
CA LYS A 748 -2.43 51.99 12.40
C LYS A 748 -3.37 52.51 13.50
N THR A 749 -2.84 53.18 14.51
CA THR A 749 -3.65 54.08 15.37
C THR A 749 -2.82 55.26 15.87
N GLU A 750 -3.42 56.45 15.83
CA GLU A 750 -2.87 57.73 16.25
C GLU A 750 -2.52 57.78 17.76
N PRO A 751 -1.63 58.70 18.21
CA PRO A 751 -1.24 58.79 19.61
C PRO A 751 -2.32 59.51 20.44
N GLY A 752 -2.83 58.86 21.52
CA GLY A 752 -3.43 59.62 22.64
C GLY A 752 -4.76 59.17 23.27
N ALA A 753 -5.29 57.96 23.06
CA ALA A 753 -6.56 57.55 23.69
C ALA A 753 -6.38 56.62 24.91
N ARG A 754 -6.93 57.01 26.07
CA ARG A 754 -7.11 56.18 27.28
C ARG A 754 -8.56 55.71 27.37
N ILE A 755 -8.80 54.42 27.64
CA ILE A 755 -10.13 53.91 28.03
C ILE A 755 -10.00 53.07 29.30
N LYS A 756 -10.77 53.44 30.33
CA LYS A 756 -11.00 52.74 31.61
C LYS A 756 -12.31 51.96 31.48
N LEU A 757 -12.37 50.72 31.93
CA LEU A 757 -13.64 50.02 32.19
C LEU A 757 -13.57 49.33 33.56
N GLY A 758 -14.58 49.61 34.39
CA GLY A 758 -14.71 49.17 35.78
C GLY A 758 -15.41 47.82 35.94
N VAL A 759 -15.35 47.29 37.16
CA VAL A 759 -15.95 46.01 37.60
C VAL A 759 -17.06 46.33 38.58
N GLU A 760 -18.24 45.72 38.39
CA GLU A 760 -19.29 45.63 39.42
C GLU A 760 -19.55 44.16 39.78
N ARG A 761 -19.88 43.98 41.07
CA ARG A 761 -19.97 42.72 41.82
C ARG A 761 -21.45 42.47 42.15
N ALA A 762 -21.90 41.23 42.12
CA ALA A 762 -23.16 40.83 42.74
C ALA A 762 -22.96 39.53 43.53
N ASP A 763 -23.25 39.61 44.83
CA ASP A 763 -23.17 38.54 45.81
C ASP A 763 -24.44 37.66 45.79
N LEU A 764 -24.32 36.36 46.07
CA LEU A 764 -25.47 35.52 46.42
C LEU A 764 -25.19 34.69 47.68
N LEU A 765 -26.16 34.75 48.61
CA LEU A 765 -26.19 34.16 49.95
C LEU A 765 -26.11 32.62 49.94
N VAL A 766 -25.37 32.07 50.90
CA VAL A 766 -25.34 30.65 51.28
C VAL A 766 -26.33 30.41 52.43
N VAL A 767 -27.23 29.42 52.29
CA VAL A 767 -28.04 28.88 53.40
C VAL A 767 -27.76 27.37 53.54
N ASN A 768 -27.38 26.98 54.76
CA ASN A 768 -26.91 25.65 55.18
C ASN A 768 -28.11 24.70 55.49
N PRO A 769 -28.04 23.37 55.25
CA PRO A 769 -29.17 22.46 55.38
C PRO A 769 -29.21 21.80 56.77
N ASN A 770 -30.35 21.86 57.45
CA ASN A 770 -30.78 20.89 58.48
C ASN A 770 -32.17 21.28 59.03
N LYS A 771 -33.23 20.53 58.64
CA LYS A 771 -34.40 20.20 59.48
C LYS A 771 -35.39 19.27 58.75
N ARG A 772 -35.78 18.20 59.45
CA ARG A 772 -36.87 17.24 59.13
C ARG A 772 -38.25 17.86 59.37
N THR A 773 -39.27 17.33 58.66
CA THR A 773 -40.63 16.91 59.11
C THR A 773 -41.40 16.40 57.88
N ASP A 774 -41.65 15.09 57.73
CA ASP A 774 -42.85 14.31 58.14
C ASP A 774 -44.11 14.52 57.27
N MET A 775 -44.52 13.49 56.52
CA MET A 775 -45.76 12.69 56.72
C MET A 775 -46.24 11.93 55.47
N GLY A 776 -46.53 10.63 55.69
CA GLY A 776 -47.70 9.89 55.17
C GLY A 776 -47.60 9.29 53.75
N SER A 777 -47.42 7.98 53.50
CA SER A 777 -48.17 6.76 53.88
C SER A 777 -49.11 6.24 52.79
N PHE A 778 -48.79 5.04 52.27
CA PHE A 778 -49.67 3.92 51.83
C PHE A 778 -50.62 4.16 50.62
N VAL A 779 -50.85 3.27 49.65
CA VAL A 779 -51.11 1.80 49.60
C VAL A 779 -50.74 1.34 48.16
N GLY A 780 -49.98 0.26 47.89
CA GLY A 780 -50.40 -1.16 47.76
C GLY A 780 -51.21 -1.43 46.47
N TYR A 781 -51.07 -2.49 45.66
CA TYR A 781 -50.29 -3.74 45.66
C TYR A 781 -50.66 -4.51 44.36
N LEU A 782 -49.73 -5.34 43.81
CA LEU A 782 -49.92 -6.67 43.13
C LEU A 782 -50.86 -6.74 41.86
N SER A 783 -50.80 -7.62 40.85
CA SER A 783 -49.92 -8.69 40.33
C SER A 783 -50.62 -9.36 39.11
N ILE A 784 -49.88 -9.54 38.00
CA ILE A 784 -49.82 -10.72 37.08
C ILE A 784 -51.14 -11.14 36.33
N PRO A 785 -51.17 -12.16 35.43
CA PRO A 785 -51.17 -12.07 33.96
C PRO A 785 -52.39 -12.74 33.27
N GLY A 786 -52.47 -12.73 31.94
CA GLY A 786 -53.39 -13.62 31.23
C GLY A 786 -53.38 -13.52 29.70
N SER A 787 -52.78 -14.53 29.07
CA SER A 787 -53.00 -14.95 27.68
C SER A 787 -54.40 -15.55 27.48
N PHE A 788 -55.06 -15.36 26.32
CA PHE A 788 -55.81 -16.42 25.62
C PHE A 788 -56.23 -16.03 24.19
N ALA A 789 -56.31 -17.07 23.35
CA ALA A 789 -56.67 -17.17 21.94
C ALA A 789 -57.96 -16.44 21.50
N GLY A 790 -58.05 -16.02 20.24
CA GLY A 790 -58.80 -16.79 19.24
C GLY A 790 -59.70 -15.89 18.37
N PRO A 791 -60.28 -16.39 17.26
CA PRO A 791 -60.11 -15.80 15.92
C PRO A 791 -61.44 -15.39 15.23
N LEU A 792 -61.36 -15.10 13.92
CA LEU A 792 -62.40 -15.18 12.84
C LEU A 792 -62.48 -13.85 12.03
N LEU A 793 -62.18 -13.92 10.72
CA LEU A 793 -63.11 -13.75 9.56
C LEU A 793 -63.62 -12.31 9.42
N SER A 794 -63.76 -11.68 8.26
CA SER A 794 -63.70 -11.98 6.82
C SER A 794 -64.02 -10.63 6.12
N ASP A 795 -63.66 -10.48 4.84
CA ASP A 795 -64.37 -9.82 3.72
C ASP A 795 -65.14 -8.50 3.98
N ASP A 796 -65.23 -7.49 3.12
CA ASP A 796 -64.81 -7.20 1.76
C ASP A 796 -65.24 -5.73 1.53
N ASP A 797 -64.81 -5.18 0.39
CA ASP A 797 -65.56 -4.23 -0.44
C ASP A 797 -65.59 -2.69 -0.19
N TYR A 798 -64.99 -2.03 -1.19
CA TYR A 798 -65.55 -0.99 -2.08
C TYR A 798 -65.83 0.44 -1.57
N SER A 799 -65.02 1.37 -2.13
CA SER A 799 -65.43 2.33 -3.18
C SER A 799 -65.35 3.85 -2.88
N GLN A 800 -64.82 4.56 -3.91
CA GLN A 800 -65.18 5.91 -4.40
C GLN A 800 -64.89 7.12 -3.50
N THR A 801 -64.45 8.31 -3.94
CA THR A 801 -64.03 8.93 -5.23
C THR A 801 -63.52 10.35 -4.94
N ARG A 802 -62.64 10.87 -5.83
CA ARG A 802 -62.45 12.28 -6.27
C ARG A 802 -61.91 13.35 -5.29
N GLY A 803 -60.90 14.10 -5.77
CA GLY A 803 -60.62 15.46 -5.27
C GLY A 803 -59.22 16.00 -5.59
N ALA A 804 -59.10 16.66 -6.73
CA ALA A 804 -57.92 17.28 -7.37
C ALA A 804 -57.08 18.34 -6.57
N VAL A 805 -55.88 18.61 -7.13
CA VAL A 805 -55.15 19.91 -7.30
C VAL A 805 -53.88 20.21 -6.43
N THR A 806 -52.78 20.47 -7.17
CA THR A 806 -51.56 21.32 -6.99
C THR A 806 -50.38 21.00 -6.05
N GLU A 807 -49.22 20.92 -6.72
CA GLU A 807 -47.90 21.56 -6.49
C GLU A 807 -47.05 21.26 -5.22
N ASP A 808 -45.93 20.59 -5.52
CA ASP A 808 -44.54 20.92 -5.16
C ASP A 808 -43.93 20.64 -3.76
N TYR A 809 -43.02 19.64 -3.80
CA TYR A 809 -41.75 19.43 -3.08
C TYR A 809 -41.72 19.37 -1.54
N LEU A 810 -41.55 18.15 -1.00
CA LEU A 810 -40.54 17.87 0.04
C LEU A 810 -40.12 16.38 0.07
N TRP A 811 -38.79 16.18 0.15
CA TRP A 811 -37.96 15.04 0.57
C TRP A 811 -38.60 13.70 1.04
N ILE A 812 -37.99 12.57 0.63
CA ILE A 812 -37.55 11.37 1.42
C ILE A 812 -37.22 10.18 0.48
N THR A 813 -36.02 9.60 0.59
CA THR A 813 -35.61 8.24 0.11
C THR A 813 -36.12 7.13 1.07
N PRO A 814 -36.13 5.79 0.81
CA PRO A 814 -35.71 4.98 -0.36
C PRO A 814 -36.65 3.77 -0.72
N TYR A 815 -36.21 2.97 -1.71
CA TYR A 815 -36.54 1.56 -2.02
C TYR A 815 -37.74 1.15 -2.91
N ASN A 816 -37.37 0.48 -4.01
CA ASN A 816 -38.05 -0.47 -4.91
C ASN A 816 -39.36 -1.15 -4.46
N LYS A 817 -40.33 -1.28 -5.38
CA LYS A 817 -40.72 -2.56 -6.05
C LYS A 817 -41.89 -2.42 -7.08
N ILE A 818 -41.65 -2.96 -8.29
CA ILE A 818 -42.44 -3.93 -9.13
C ILE A 818 -43.95 -3.65 -9.38
N GLU A 819 -44.47 -3.64 -10.63
CA GLU A 819 -45.16 -4.73 -11.39
C GLU A 819 -45.96 -4.07 -12.56
N LYS A 820 -46.45 -4.67 -13.66
CA LYS A 820 -46.17 -5.85 -14.50
C LYS A 820 -47.18 -5.82 -15.71
N TRP A 821 -46.70 -6.09 -16.96
CA TRP A 821 -47.23 -7.00 -18.02
C TRP A 821 -48.62 -6.73 -18.68
N PRO A 822 -49.09 -7.48 -19.73
CA PRO A 822 -48.49 -8.33 -20.81
C PRO A 822 -49.02 -7.91 -22.24
N ASP A 823 -48.76 -8.50 -23.42
CA ASP A 823 -48.95 -9.85 -24.03
C ASP A 823 -48.07 -9.93 -25.33
N ILE A 824 -47.65 -11.06 -25.95
CA ILE A 824 -48.41 -12.19 -26.53
C ILE A 824 -47.49 -13.42 -26.76
N LEU A 825 -48.09 -14.61 -26.57
CA LEU A 825 -47.63 -16.00 -26.79
C LEU A 825 -47.34 -16.42 -28.26
N LEU A 826 -46.50 -17.47 -28.44
CA LEU A 826 -46.94 -18.79 -28.96
C LEU A 826 -45.86 -19.90 -28.85
N ILE A 827 -46.35 -21.12 -28.57
CA ILE A 827 -45.64 -22.36 -28.19
C ILE A 827 -45.95 -23.46 -29.24
N LYS A 828 -44.99 -24.35 -29.57
CA LYS A 828 -45.06 -25.84 -29.52
C LYS A 828 -43.87 -26.50 -30.26
N ALA A 829 -43.08 -27.36 -29.57
CA ALA A 829 -43.12 -28.85 -29.54
C ALA A 829 -42.68 -29.49 -30.88
N GLY A 830 -41.76 -30.44 -31.01
CA GLY A 830 -41.04 -31.37 -30.13
C GLY A 830 -40.91 -32.68 -30.94
N GLU A 831 -39.71 -33.26 -31.11
CA GLU A 831 -39.43 -34.71 -31.32
C GLU A 831 -37.96 -34.96 -31.70
N MET A 832 -37.56 -36.22 -31.51
CA MET A 832 -36.23 -36.79 -31.42
C MET A 832 -35.89 -37.61 -32.70
N LEU A 833 -34.59 -37.82 -32.97
CA LEU A 833 -33.94 -38.88 -33.79
C LEU A 833 -33.60 -38.61 -35.29
N PRO A 834 -32.55 -39.27 -35.85
CA PRO A 834 -31.37 -38.61 -36.44
C PRO A 834 -31.08 -39.00 -37.92
N TRP A 835 -29.90 -38.58 -38.41
CA TRP A 835 -29.07 -39.09 -39.54
C TRP A 835 -28.79 -38.15 -40.75
N GLN A 836 -27.48 -38.10 -41.05
CA GLN A 836 -26.77 -38.06 -42.34
C GLN A 836 -26.22 -36.74 -42.96
N ASP A 837 -24.88 -36.66 -42.87
CA ASP A 837 -23.84 -36.40 -43.89
C ASP A 837 -23.86 -35.20 -44.87
N GLY A 838 -22.67 -34.57 -44.94
CA GLY A 838 -22.09 -33.86 -46.10
C GLY A 838 -22.53 -32.40 -46.26
N VAL A 839 -21.66 -31.39 -46.32
CA VAL A 839 -20.32 -31.25 -46.93
C VAL A 839 -19.51 -30.23 -46.13
#